data_AF-A0A955F848-F1
#
_entry.id   AF-A0A955F848-F1
#
_cell.length_a   1.000
_cell.length_b   1.000
_cell.length_c   1.000
_cell.angle_alpha   90.00
_cell.angle_beta   90.00
_cell.angle_gamma   90.00
#
_symmetry.space_group_name_H-M   'P 1'
#
loop_
_entity.id
_entity.type
_entity.pdbx_description
1 polymer ?
#
loop_
_entity_poly.entity_id
_entity_poly.type
_entity_poly.pdbx_seq_one_letter_code
_entity_poly.pdbx_strand_id
1 'polypeptide(L)'
;MMLPQDALLLAATKLKTRRIRLIVTVIVAGLLFVLLITVSIVMNGVIHSVETFSGEGLGKRYLLQVSSVSQEDYNVQFDETLVNQAKTKFEAQKKEKAAAAKKLGIIYDPATEVSPIFSDDYQGKSGFDPFSEIGQELLADRKEVTAKNYYQTLSEKTKQYNATGTYSSVNLGAVFGPPTADAPTITTIKDGAEVISSDFTGDPYSVRGVDGVKNGMTALSDEVLSVFSLSGQDFAVRDGAVPIVAPYSAAEEVVGLTPLSSGSKSEDQLERIKTVREQIAGKTFSVCLRNSSSLERQQTAQQQTKDYEQNKDKKDYRRPDLMFTTSETPCQDVVVSRDVRSSYQKQQDAKYEEFERMFGKAAPAQRLLTFRIVGITSDPPGFESFQITDILSSLLTSSVGTGWFVPLSAEKALPEYAASFAKVGKSTDYGVSTYVEFDDAAGAKKFTKENTCEPSGFGFSGLTSDPFASCVADGKPFFINPFGSSSIALEDLRSGFSRIFNNTLFVIALISALIMMGTVGKIIADSRRETAVFRAIGAKRLDIAQIYVTYVLLVSLVIVFFSGLAGYLLASLVNNRYSADFTVQSLVSFNASDLSKRFSLVGYDLKQLGFLTFVIIVGSLLASLVPLVTNLHRNPIKDMRDER
;
A
#
# COMPACT_ATOMS: atom_id res chain seq x y z
N MET A 1 35.42 -29.11 -49.09
CA MET A 1 34.57 -28.72 -47.97
C MET A 1 34.42 -29.97 -47.14
N MET A 2 34.99 -29.98 -45.94
CA MET A 2 34.93 -31.13 -45.04
C MET A 2 33.47 -31.48 -44.71
N LEU A 3 33.12 -32.77 -44.71
CA LEU A 3 31.77 -33.21 -44.37
C LEU A 3 31.44 -32.75 -42.93
N PRO A 4 30.21 -32.28 -42.64
CA PRO A 4 29.83 -31.80 -41.31
C PRO A 4 30.03 -32.84 -40.20
N GLN A 5 29.87 -34.12 -40.55
CA GLN A 5 30.06 -35.26 -39.63
C GLN A 5 31.51 -35.39 -39.17
N ASP A 6 32.48 -35.21 -40.08
CA ASP A 6 33.91 -35.30 -39.76
C ASP A 6 34.35 -34.13 -38.89
N ALA A 7 33.87 -32.92 -39.19
CA ALA A 7 34.12 -31.72 -38.38
C ALA A 7 33.56 -31.87 -36.96
N LEU A 8 32.38 -32.48 -36.81
CA LEU A 8 31.74 -32.75 -35.52
C LEU A 8 32.50 -33.81 -34.72
N LEU A 9 32.97 -34.88 -35.36
CA LEU A 9 33.74 -35.94 -34.72
C LEU A 9 35.10 -35.43 -34.23
N LEU A 10 35.79 -34.61 -35.03
CA LEU A 10 37.02 -33.93 -34.65
C LEU A 10 36.81 -32.94 -33.49
N ALA A 11 35.76 -32.12 -33.54
CA ALA A 11 35.42 -31.17 -32.49
C ALA A 11 35.07 -31.89 -31.16
N ALA A 12 34.27 -32.95 -31.21
CA ALA A 12 33.90 -33.76 -30.04
C ALA A 12 35.11 -34.45 -29.41
N THR A 13 36.05 -34.93 -30.23
CA THR A 13 37.30 -35.53 -29.75
C THR A 13 38.17 -34.49 -29.03
N LYS A 14 38.19 -33.25 -29.53
CA LYS A 14 38.90 -32.11 -28.91
C LYS A 14 38.27 -31.66 -27.58
N LEU A 15 36.94 -31.77 -27.44
CA LEU A 15 36.25 -31.58 -26.15
C LEU A 15 36.71 -32.62 -25.11
N LYS A 16 36.82 -33.90 -25.49
CA LYS A 16 37.18 -35.00 -24.58
C LYS A 16 38.61 -34.96 -24.07
N THR A 17 39.56 -34.43 -24.84
CA THR A 17 40.99 -34.40 -24.48
C THR A 17 41.38 -33.22 -23.59
N ARG A 18 40.61 -32.11 -23.58
CA ARG A 18 40.92 -30.89 -22.81
C ARG A 18 39.92 -30.62 -21.66
N ARG A 19 39.55 -31.65 -20.90
CA ARG A 19 38.46 -31.61 -19.90
C ARG A 19 38.60 -30.50 -18.84
N ILE A 20 39.76 -30.36 -18.21
CA ILE A 20 39.96 -29.38 -17.12
C ILE A 20 39.74 -27.95 -17.61
N ARG A 21 40.33 -27.61 -18.77
CA ARG A 21 40.20 -26.26 -19.33
C ARG A 21 38.77 -25.97 -19.79
N LEU A 22 38.09 -26.97 -20.35
CA LEU A 22 36.69 -26.85 -20.73
C LEU A 22 35.80 -26.58 -19.52
N ILE A 23 35.99 -27.30 -18.42
CA ILE A 23 35.25 -27.09 -17.17
C ILE A 23 35.44 -25.65 -16.66
N VAL A 24 36.69 -25.16 -16.61
CA VAL A 24 36.97 -23.79 -16.17
C VAL A 24 36.28 -22.76 -17.07
N THR A 25 36.37 -22.91 -18.39
CA THR A 25 35.70 -21.99 -19.32
C THR A 25 34.18 -22.00 -19.15
N VAL A 26 33.57 -23.19 -19.02
CA VAL A 26 32.14 -23.35 -18.83
C VAL A 26 31.67 -22.76 -17.50
N ILE A 27 32.44 -22.94 -16.42
CA ILE A 27 32.09 -22.37 -15.11
C ILE A 27 32.22 -20.84 -15.13
N VAL A 28 33.34 -20.30 -15.60
CA VAL A 28 33.59 -18.85 -15.57
C VAL A 28 32.63 -18.09 -16.48
N ALA A 29 32.40 -18.58 -17.70
CA ALA A 29 31.45 -17.96 -18.62
C ALA A 29 29.99 -18.26 -18.21
N GLY A 30 29.71 -19.46 -17.69
CA GLY A 30 28.37 -19.91 -17.33
C GLY A 30 27.82 -19.26 -16.06
N LEU A 31 28.65 -18.99 -15.04
CA LEU A 31 28.20 -18.43 -13.75
C LEU A 31 27.44 -17.10 -13.88
N LEU A 32 27.87 -16.23 -14.80
CA LEU A 32 27.18 -14.96 -15.06
C LEU A 32 25.78 -15.19 -15.63
N PHE A 33 25.65 -16.16 -16.53
CA PHE A 33 24.36 -16.55 -17.10
C PHE A 33 23.48 -17.33 -16.13
N VAL A 34 24.06 -18.10 -15.19
CA VAL A 34 23.32 -18.78 -14.11
C VAL A 34 22.53 -17.75 -13.30
N LEU A 35 23.16 -16.65 -12.90
CA LEU A 35 22.49 -15.61 -12.13
C LEU A 35 21.35 -14.95 -12.92
N LEU A 36 21.59 -14.60 -14.19
CA LEU A 36 20.55 -14.03 -15.07
C LEU A 36 19.36 -14.98 -15.28
N ILE A 37 19.62 -16.26 -15.52
CA ILE A 37 18.58 -17.28 -15.69
C ILE A 37 17.80 -17.45 -14.38
N THR A 38 18.48 -17.50 -13.24
CA THR A 38 17.84 -17.59 -11.92
C THR A 38 16.91 -16.41 -11.68
N VAL A 39 17.40 -15.17 -11.88
CA VAL A 39 16.61 -13.95 -11.71
C VAL A 39 15.43 -13.91 -12.68
N SER A 40 15.63 -14.30 -13.94
CA SER A 40 14.55 -14.37 -14.94
C SER A 40 13.47 -15.37 -14.53
N ILE A 41 13.83 -16.58 -14.10
CA ILE A 41 12.87 -17.60 -13.65
C ILE A 41 12.11 -17.12 -12.41
N VAL A 42 12.83 -16.53 -11.44
CA VAL A 42 12.22 -16.04 -10.20
C VAL A 42 11.26 -14.89 -10.45
N MET A 43 11.68 -13.88 -11.20
CA MET A 43 10.84 -12.71 -11.49
C MET A 43 9.61 -13.06 -12.31
N ASN A 44 9.74 -13.95 -13.30
CA ASN A 44 8.58 -14.42 -14.06
C ASN A 44 7.64 -15.25 -13.18
N GLY A 45 8.16 -16.04 -12.24
CA GLY A 45 7.35 -16.77 -11.26
C GLY A 45 6.57 -15.84 -10.34
N VAL A 46 7.24 -14.80 -9.82
CA VAL A 46 6.60 -13.74 -9.01
C VAL A 46 5.48 -13.08 -9.82
N ILE A 47 5.77 -12.56 -11.02
CA ILE A 47 4.77 -11.88 -11.86
C ILE A 47 3.57 -12.79 -12.10
N HIS A 48 3.80 -14.04 -12.52
CA HIS A 48 2.72 -14.99 -12.79
C HIS A 48 1.90 -15.36 -11.55
N SER A 49 2.55 -15.50 -10.40
CA SER A 49 1.86 -15.75 -9.13
C SER A 49 1.01 -14.55 -8.74
N VAL A 50 1.54 -13.34 -8.78
CA VAL A 50 0.76 -12.12 -8.49
C VAL A 50 -0.40 -11.97 -9.48
N GLU A 51 -0.23 -12.27 -10.77
CA GLU A 51 -1.34 -12.31 -11.74
C GLU A 51 -2.43 -13.32 -11.32
N THR A 52 -2.03 -14.52 -10.89
CA THR A 52 -2.96 -15.59 -10.48
C THR A 52 -3.72 -15.25 -9.21
N PHE A 53 -3.06 -14.63 -8.22
CA PHE A 53 -3.69 -14.20 -6.97
C PHE A 53 -4.55 -12.94 -7.16
N SER A 54 -4.07 -11.96 -7.93
CA SER A 54 -4.83 -10.74 -8.20
C SER A 54 -6.13 -11.01 -8.99
N GLY A 55 -6.16 -12.07 -9.82
CA GLY A 55 -7.33 -12.47 -10.59
C GLY A 55 -8.57 -12.90 -9.80
N GLU A 56 -8.45 -13.18 -8.50
CA GLU A 56 -9.56 -13.54 -7.59
C GLU A 56 -10.05 -12.39 -6.71
N GLY A 57 -9.42 -11.23 -6.81
CA GLY A 57 -9.77 -10.01 -6.09
C GLY A 57 -10.19 -8.88 -7.03
N LEU A 58 -9.75 -7.67 -6.73
CA LEU A 58 -9.91 -6.49 -7.58
C LEU A 58 -8.98 -6.52 -8.82
N GLY A 59 -8.13 -7.54 -9.00
CA GLY A 59 -7.12 -7.54 -10.07
C GLY A 59 -7.64 -7.68 -11.50
N LYS A 60 -8.91 -8.09 -11.68
CA LYS A 60 -9.61 -8.01 -12.98
C LYS A 60 -10.31 -6.67 -13.23
N ARG A 61 -10.37 -5.81 -12.21
CA ARG A 61 -10.95 -4.48 -12.30
C ARG A 61 -9.82 -3.47 -12.40
N TYR A 62 -9.99 -2.44 -13.23
CA TYR A 62 -8.98 -1.40 -13.40
C TYR A 62 -9.45 -0.13 -12.70
N LEU A 63 -9.36 -0.14 -11.37
CA LEU A 63 -9.81 0.97 -10.52
C LEU A 63 -8.66 1.95 -10.28
N LEU A 64 -8.95 3.23 -10.43
CA LEU A 64 -8.07 4.33 -10.08
C LEU A 64 -8.73 5.15 -8.97
N GLN A 65 -8.02 5.34 -7.87
CA GLN A 65 -8.38 6.35 -6.88
C GLN A 65 -7.98 7.72 -7.43
N VAL A 66 -8.96 8.60 -7.55
CA VAL A 66 -8.79 9.98 -8.02
C VAL A 66 -9.13 10.92 -6.87
N SER A 67 -8.20 11.81 -6.56
CA SER A 67 -8.42 12.90 -5.61
C SER A 67 -8.16 14.25 -6.27
N SER A 68 -8.70 15.31 -5.67
CA SER A 68 -8.52 16.67 -6.13
C SER A 68 -7.11 17.16 -5.78
N VAL A 69 -6.52 17.91 -6.70
CA VAL A 69 -5.32 18.70 -6.45
C VAL A 69 -5.80 20.10 -6.07
N SER A 70 -6.18 20.28 -4.80
CA SER A 70 -6.70 21.55 -4.30
C SER A 70 -5.56 22.53 -3.98
N GLN A 71 -5.51 23.65 -4.72
CA GLN A 71 -4.66 24.81 -4.40
C GLN A 71 -5.15 25.57 -3.16
N GLU A 72 -6.42 25.43 -2.80
CA GLU A 72 -7.09 26.34 -1.87
C GLU A 72 -6.70 26.08 -0.41
N ASP A 73 -6.38 24.84 -0.05
CA ASP A 73 -6.14 24.47 1.34
C ASP A 73 -4.86 25.06 1.92
N TYR A 74 -3.88 25.42 1.09
CA TYR A 74 -2.56 25.85 1.57
C TYR A 74 -2.49 27.31 2.02
N ASN A 75 -3.36 28.20 1.53
CA ASN A 75 -3.27 29.65 1.83
C ASN A 75 -4.61 30.35 2.06
N VAL A 76 -5.77 29.67 1.93
CA VAL A 76 -7.08 30.31 2.12
C VAL A 76 -7.24 30.94 3.50
N GLN A 77 -6.60 30.36 4.51
CA GLN A 77 -6.57 30.88 5.89
C GLN A 77 -5.98 32.30 6.01
N PHE A 78 -5.21 32.75 5.01
CA PHE A 78 -4.56 34.06 4.96
C PHE A 78 -5.25 35.06 4.01
N ASP A 79 -6.41 34.70 3.43
CA ASP A 79 -7.22 35.62 2.62
C ASP A 79 -7.74 36.77 3.50
N GLU A 80 -7.31 38.00 3.23
CA GLU A 80 -7.65 39.18 4.04
C GLU A 80 -9.17 39.39 4.17
N THR A 81 -9.94 39.02 3.14
CA THR A 81 -11.40 39.15 3.16
C THR A 81 -12.00 38.17 4.16
N LEU A 82 -11.56 36.91 4.13
CA LEU A 82 -12.03 35.87 5.05
C LEU A 82 -11.57 36.14 6.48
N VAL A 83 -10.33 36.61 6.68
CA VAL A 83 -9.82 37.02 8.00
C VAL A 83 -10.68 38.14 8.59
N ASN A 84 -11.08 39.13 7.80
CA ASN A 84 -11.95 40.21 8.27
C ASN A 84 -13.38 39.73 8.56
N GLN A 85 -13.90 38.80 7.77
CA GLN A 85 -15.19 38.15 8.04
C GLN A 85 -15.15 37.34 9.33
N ALA A 86 -14.08 36.56 9.55
CA ALA A 86 -13.87 35.78 10.76
C ALA A 86 -13.83 36.68 12.01
N LYS A 87 -13.09 37.80 11.96
CA LYS A 87 -13.09 38.82 13.03
C LYS A 87 -14.48 39.37 13.33
N THR A 88 -15.24 39.68 12.28
CA THR A 88 -16.59 40.23 12.41
C THR A 88 -17.56 39.23 13.04
N LYS A 89 -17.52 37.97 12.58
CA LYS A 89 -18.33 36.88 13.14
C LYS A 89 -17.97 36.59 14.59
N PHE A 90 -16.68 36.57 14.93
CA PHE A 90 -16.24 36.35 16.30
C PHE A 90 -16.71 37.45 17.27
N GLU A 91 -16.62 38.72 16.88
CA GLU A 91 -17.12 39.82 17.71
C GLU A 91 -18.66 39.81 17.82
N ALA A 92 -19.39 39.37 16.79
CA ALA A 92 -20.82 39.16 16.86
C ALA A 92 -21.18 38.01 17.83
N GLN A 93 -20.49 36.87 17.73
CA GLN A 93 -20.69 35.71 18.60
C GLN A 93 -20.42 36.07 20.07
N LYS A 94 -19.35 36.82 20.36
CA LYS A 94 -19.06 37.32 21.73
C LYS A 94 -20.19 38.16 22.30
N LYS A 95 -20.78 39.06 21.49
CA LYS A 95 -21.91 39.91 21.91
C LYS A 95 -23.16 39.09 22.16
N GLU A 96 -23.42 38.10 21.31
CA GLU A 96 -24.56 37.19 21.46
C GLU A 96 -24.44 36.34 22.72
N LYS A 97 -23.27 35.71 22.94
CA LYS A 97 -22.95 34.98 24.18
C LYS A 97 -23.07 35.87 25.41
N ALA A 98 -22.55 37.09 25.39
CA ALA A 98 -22.69 38.03 26.51
C ALA A 98 -24.16 38.38 26.80
N ALA A 99 -24.97 38.59 25.76
CA ALA A 99 -26.39 38.88 25.90
C ALA A 99 -27.18 37.67 26.45
N ALA A 100 -26.88 36.46 25.96
CA ALA A 100 -27.48 35.22 26.45
C ALA A 100 -27.09 34.94 27.91
N ALA A 101 -25.81 35.11 28.26
CA ALA A 101 -25.32 34.96 29.62
C ALA A 101 -26.02 35.92 30.59
N LYS A 102 -26.19 37.18 30.20
CA LYS A 102 -26.94 38.18 30.99
C LYS A 102 -28.41 37.80 31.17
N LYS A 103 -29.06 37.24 30.15
CA LYS A 103 -30.46 36.77 30.23
C LYS A 103 -30.61 35.60 31.19
N LEU A 104 -29.66 34.66 31.17
CA LEU A 104 -29.67 33.49 32.07
C LEU A 104 -29.18 33.82 33.49
N GLY A 105 -28.47 34.94 33.65
CA GLY A 105 -27.90 35.36 34.93
C GLY A 105 -26.68 34.54 35.34
N ILE A 106 -25.87 34.11 34.36
CA ILE A 106 -24.61 33.39 34.58
C ILE A 106 -23.41 34.34 34.47
N ILE A 107 -22.30 33.99 35.13
CA ILE A 107 -21.04 34.72 35.01
C ILE A 107 -20.37 34.29 33.70
N TYR A 108 -20.10 35.26 32.83
CA TYR A 108 -19.45 35.07 31.53
C TYR A 108 -18.44 36.19 31.30
N ASP A 109 -17.21 35.82 30.94
CA ASP A 109 -16.14 36.75 30.59
C ASP A 109 -15.84 36.64 29.07
N PRO A 110 -16.18 37.65 28.26
CA PRO A 110 -15.85 37.66 26.83
C PRO A 110 -14.34 37.61 26.53
N ALA A 111 -13.47 37.91 27.51
CA ALA A 111 -12.02 37.87 27.33
C ALA A 111 -11.43 36.46 27.37
N THR A 112 -12.17 35.47 27.89
CA THR A 112 -11.72 34.07 27.94
C THR A 112 -12.07 33.28 26.67
N GLU A 113 -12.79 33.88 25.73
CA GLU A 113 -13.12 33.26 24.44
C GLU A 113 -11.85 33.13 23.57
N VAL A 114 -11.64 31.94 23.02
CA VAL A 114 -10.49 31.65 22.15
C VAL A 114 -10.71 32.33 20.80
N SER A 115 -9.78 33.21 20.42
CA SER A 115 -9.82 33.89 19.12
C SER A 115 -9.59 32.90 17.99
N PRO A 116 -10.43 32.87 16.94
CA PRO A 116 -10.18 32.09 15.73
C PRO A 116 -9.10 32.72 14.85
N ILE A 117 -8.54 33.89 15.23
CA ILE A 117 -7.50 34.59 14.48
C ILE A 117 -6.14 34.34 15.13
N PHE A 118 -5.15 33.98 14.31
CA PHE A 118 -3.75 33.83 14.73
C PHE A 118 -2.81 34.71 13.89
N SER A 119 -1.59 34.91 14.38
CA SER A 119 -0.50 35.56 13.65
C SER A 119 0.45 34.49 13.13
N ASP A 120 0.75 34.50 11.83
CA ASP A 120 1.83 33.67 11.28
C ASP A 120 3.15 34.44 11.37
N ASP A 121 4.02 33.99 12.29
CA ASP A 121 5.34 34.57 12.52
C ASP A 121 6.31 34.38 11.33
N TYR A 122 6.02 33.46 10.40
CA TYR A 122 6.87 33.21 9.23
C TYR A 122 6.57 34.12 8.04
N GLN A 123 5.31 34.55 7.86
CA GLN A 123 4.87 35.40 6.75
C GLN A 123 4.49 36.82 7.18
N GLY A 124 4.39 37.11 8.48
CA GLY A 124 3.98 38.41 9.01
C GLY A 124 2.52 38.77 8.67
N LYS A 125 1.69 37.77 8.35
CA LYS A 125 0.27 37.92 8.00
C LYS A 125 -0.60 37.30 9.09
N SER A 126 -1.74 37.93 9.37
CA SER A 126 -2.77 37.30 10.21
C SER A 126 -3.55 36.27 9.39
N GLY A 127 -3.85 35.12 10.00
CA GLY A 127 -4.71 34.10 9.43
C GLY A 127 -5.89 33.78 10.35
N PHE A 128 -6.87 33.02 9.86
CA PHE A 128 -7.91 32.43 10.68
C PHE A 128 -7.71 30.91 10.80
N ASP A 129 -8.05 30.33 11.95
CA ASP A 129 -7.98 28.89 12.18
C ASP A 129 -9.06 28.17 11.35
N PRO A 130 -8.68 27.39 10.33
CA PRO A 130 -9.64 26.68 9.49
C PRO A 130 -10.36 25.55 10.24
N PHE A 131 -9.90 25.14 11.43
CA PHE A 131 -10.54 24.12 12.26
C PHE A 131 -11.55 24.71 13.26
N SER A 132 -11.58 26.03 13.43
CA SER A 132 -12.61 26.70 14.24
C SER A 132 -13.99 26.61 13.59
N GLU A 133 -15.06 26.69 14.38
CA GLU A 133 -16.46 26.69 13.88
C GLU A 133 -16.67 27.77 12.81
N ILE A 134 -16.19 28.99 13.09
CA ILE A 134 -16.23 30.13 12.16
C ILE A 134 -15.39 29.82 10.90
N GLY A 135 -14.21 29.21 11.06
CA GLY A 135 -13.36 28.82 9.93
C GLY A 135 -14.03 27.80 9.01
N GLN A 136 -14.64 26.75 9.57
CA GLN A 136 -15.38 25.74 8.80
C GLN A 136 -16.58 26.35 8.08
N GLU A 137 -17.34 27.24 8.73
CA GLU A 137 -18.48 27.93 8.13
C GLU A 137 -18.03 28.80 6.94
N LEU A 138 -16.93 29.56 7.08
CA LEU A 138 -16.41 30.41 6.01
C LEU A 138 -15.89 29.62 4.81
N LEU A 139 -15.42 28.39 5.03
CA LEU A 139 -14.88 27.54 3.98
C LEU A 139 -15.95 26.69 3.28
N ALA A 140 -17.14 26.52 3.88
CA ALA A 140 -18.18 25.62 3.38
C ALA A 140 -18.60 25.92 1.93
N ASP A 141 -18.98 27.18 1.63
CA ASP A 141 -19.44 27.58 0.29
C ASP A 141 -18.35 27.40 -0.77
N ARG A 142 -17.10 27.76 -0.43
CA ARG A 142 -15.96 27.65 -1.35
C ARG A 142 -15.65 26.18 -1.65
N LYS A 143 -15.64 25.33 -0.61
CA LYS A 143 -15.47 23.88 -0.76
C LYS A 143 -16.55 23.27 -1.63
N GLU A 144 -17.80 23.71 -1.51
CA GLU A 144 -18.90 23.22 -2.36
C GLU A 144 -18.68 23.56 -3.84
N VAL A 145 -18.30 24.81 -4.15
CA VAL A 145 -18.02 25.24 -5.54
C VAL A 145 -16.84 24.47 -6.11
N THR A 146 -15.74 24.36 -5.36
CA THR A 146 -14.53 23.64 -5.76
C THR A 146 -14.82 22.16 -6.01
N ALA A 147 -15.57 21.52 -5.11
CA ALA A 147 -15.98 20.13 -5.28
C ALA A 147 -16.86 19.95 -6.53
N LYS A 148 -17.84 20.84 -6.75
CA LYS A 148 -18.70 20.79 -7.94
C LYS A 148 -17.90 20.85 -9.24
N ASN A 149 -16.96 21.79 -9.34
CA ASN A 149 -16.08 21.92 -10.50
C ASN A 149 -15.20 20.68 -10.68
N TYR A 150 -14.67 20.13 -9.60
CA TYR A 150 -13.89 18.89 -9.62
C TYR A 150 -14.70 17.71 -10.18
N TYR A 151 -15.90 17.45 -9.64
CA TYR A 151 -16.73 16.32 -10.08
C TYR A 151 -17.24 16.49 -11.53
N GLN A 152 -17.54 17.72 -11.95
CA GLN A 152 -17.86 18.01 -13.35
C GLN A 152 -16.68 17.69 -14.28
N THR A 153 -15.50 18.22 -13.96
CA THR A 153 -14.26 17.96 -14.73
C THR A 153 -13.94 16.47 -14.77
N LEU A 154 -14.07 15.76 -13.64
CA LEU A 154 -13.82 14.33 -13.56
C LEU A 154 -14.77 13.54 -14.44
N SER A 155 -16.07 13.83 -14.37
CA SER A 155 -17.08 13.20 -15.23
C SER A 155 -16.82 13.46 -16.72
N GLU A 156 -16.46 14.68 -17.11
CA GLU A 156 -16.16 15.01 -18.50
C GLU A 156 -14.92 14.27 -19.02
N LYS A 157 -13.84 14.26 -18.24
CA LYS A 157 -12.62 13.58 -18.63
C LYS A 157 -12.81 12.07 -18.68
N THR A 158 -13.37 11.45 -17.65
CA THR A 158 -13.55 9.98 -17.60
C THR A 158 -14.41 9.43 -18.74
N LYS A 159 -15.43 10.18 -19.20
CA LYS A 159 -16.20 9.84 -20.41
C LYS A 159 -15.35 9.75 -21.68
N GLN A 160 -14.31 10.56 -21.82
CA GLN A 160 -13.42 10.54 -22.99
C GLN A 160 -12.55 9.28 -23.05
N TYR A 161 -12.39 8.58 -21.93
CA TYR A 161 -11.55 7.38 -21.81
C TYR A 161 -12.38 6.11 -21.55
N ASN A 162 -13.69 6.15 -21.83
CA ASN A 162 -14.60 5.01 -21.67
C ASN A 162 -14.56 4.40 -20.26
N ALA A 163 -14.60 5.24 -19.23
CA ALA A 163 -14.79 4.74 -17.87
C ALA A 163 -16.12 3.96 -17.75
N THR A 164 -16.07 2.82 -17.08
CA THR A 164 -17.20 1.86 -16.97
C THR A 164 -18.02 2.07 -15.70
N GLY A 165 -17.42 2.68 -14.68
CA GLY A 165 -18.07 2.95 -13.41
C GLY A 165 -17.35 3.99 -12.56
N THR A 166 -18.10 4.62 -11.66
CA THR A 166 -17.58 5.56 -10.67
C THR A 166 -18.12 5.16 -9.29
N TYR A 167 -17.22 5.04 -8.32
CA TYR A 167 -17.51 4.64 -6.95
C TYR A 167 -16.91 5.66 -5.98
N SER A 168 -17.24 5.55 -4.70
CA SER A 168 -16.75 6.50 -3.71
C SER A 168 -16.45 5.83 -2.37
N SER A 169 -15.60 6.50 -1.60
CA SER A 169 -15.45 6.22 -0.18
C SER A 169 -15.43 7.50 0.64
N VAL A 170 -15.78 7.36 1.91
CA VAL A 170 -15.63 8.40 2.91
C VAL A 170 -15.13 7.82 4.22
N ASN A 171 -14.17 8.49 4.85
CA ASN A 171 -13.70 8.14 6.16
C ASN A 171 -14.73 8.53 7.24
N LEU A 172 -15.02 7.59 8.14
CA LEU A 172 -15.94 7.74 9.26
C LEU A 172 -15.17 7.98 10.58
N GLY A 173 -13.97 8.54 10.54
CA GLY A 173 -13.14 8.81 11.70
C GLY A 173 -12.07 9.88 11.43
N ALA A 174 -11.26 10.17 12.45
CA ALA A 174 -10.13 11.08 12.32
C ALA A 174 -8.84 10.26 12.18
N VAL A 175 -8.37 10.06 10.94
CA VAL A 175 -7.05 9.43 10.73
C VAL A 175 -5.93 10.44 10.98
N PHE A 176 -6.17 11.72 10.72
CA PHE A 176 -5.26 12.83 11.03
C PHE A 176 -6.04 14.10 11.37
N GLY A 177 -5.83 14.64 12.57
CA GLY A 177 -6.48 15.86 13.07
C GLY A 177 -7.22 15.65 14.39
N PRO A 178 -7.46 16.72 15.17
CA PRO A 178 -8.33 16.62 16.34
C PRO A 178 -9.70 16.09 15.90
N PRO A 179 -10.42 15.32 16.74
CA PRO A 179 -11.76 14.87 16.44
C PRO A 179 -12.57 16.08 15.98
N THR A 180 -13.08 16.07 14.74
CA THR A 180 -14.06 17.08 14.35
C THR A 180 -15.23 16.93 15.32
N ALA A 181 -15.75 18.04 15.84
CA ALA A 181 -16.73 18.06 16.94
C ALA A 181 -17.95 17.14 16.73
N ASP A 182 -18.22 16.74 15.48
CA ASP A 182 -19.38 15.97 15.04
C ASP A 182 -19.17 14.46 14.87
N ALA A 183 -17.93 13.95 14.88
CA ALA A 183 -17.70 12.51 14.70
C ALA A 183 -17.80 11.77 16.06
N PRO A 184 -18.59 10.69 16.17
CA PRO A 184 -18.66 9.93 17.41
C PRO A 184 -17.32 9.21 17.68
N THR A 185 -16.93 9.19 18.95
CA THR A 185 -15.82 8.39 19.44
C THR A 185 -16.27 6.94 19.61
N ILE A 186 -15.46 6.01 19.10
CA ILE A 186 -15.70 4.57 19.22
C ILE A 186 -14.94 4.05 20.44
N THR A 187 -15.63 3.31 21.31
CA THR A 187 -15.03 2.56 22.41
C THR A 187 -15.40 1.09 22.27
N THR A 188 -14.44 0.20 22.52
CA THR A 188 -14.63 -1.24 22.41
C THR A 188 -15.09 -1.82 23.74
N ILE A 189 -15.80 -2.95 23.67
CA ILE A 189 -16.27 -3.67 24.84
C ILE A 189 -15.45 -4.96 24.94
N LYS A 190 -14.69 -5.11 26.02
CA LYS A 190 -13.91 -6.31 26.33
C LYS A 190 -14.34 -6.87 27.68
N ASP A 191 -14.62 -8.16 27.75
CA ASP A 191 -15.05 -8.85 28.97
C ASP A 191 -16.23 -8.18 29.69
N GLY A 192 -17.15 -7.57 28.92
CA GLY A 192 -18.32 -6.87 29.46
C GLY A 192 -18.07 -5.44 29.94
N ALA A 193 -16.84 -4.93 29.84
CA ALA A 193 -16.47 -3.57 30.22
C ALA A 193 -16.02 -2.73 29.01
N GLU A 194 -16.31 -1.43 29.03
CA GLU A 194 -15.79 -0.50 28.03
C GLU A 194 -14.30 -0.22 28.24
N VAL A 195 -13.52 -0.34 27.17
CA VAL A 195 -12.09 0.02 27.18
C VAL A 195 -11.93 1.46 26.71
N ILE A 196 -11.98 2.37 27.67
CA ILE A 196 -11.73 3.81 27.50
C ILE A 196 -10.23 4.05 27.75
N SER A 197 -9.37 3.54 26.87
CA SER A 197 -7.92 3.75 26.96
C SER A 197 -7.52 5.08 26.31
N SER A 198 -6.65 5.84 27.00
CA SER A 198 -5.99 7.05 26.48
C SER A 198 -4.79 6.76 25.58
N ASP A 199 -4.53 5.49 25.27
CA ASP A 199 -3.30 5.02 24.61
C ASP A 199 -3.37 5.22 23.09
N PHE A 200 -3.72 6.42 22.66
CA PHE A 200 -3.33 6.85 21.32
C PHE A 200 -1.81 7.09 21.36
N THR A 201 -1.04 6.06 21.04
CA THR A 201 0.43 6.10 21.00
C THR A 201 0.98 6.94 19.85
N GLY A 202 0.11 7.65 19.11
CA GLY A 202 0.48 8.43 17.93
C GLY A 202 0.68 7.58 16.67
N ASP A 203 0.70 6.25 16.79
CA ASP A 203 0.82 5.34 15.64
C ASP A 203 -0.54 4.64 15.37
N PRO A 204 -1.31 5.11 14.34
CA PRO A 204 -2.58 4.51 13.96
C PRO A 204 -2.45 3.07 13.42
N TYR A 205 -1.23 2.57 13.21
CA TYR A 205 -0.96 1.22 12.75
C TYR A 205 -0.53 0.25 13.87
N SER A 206 -0.35 0.76 15.09
CA SER A 206 0.11 -0.03 16.25
C SER A 206 -1.01 -0.82 16.95
N VAL A 207 -2.27 -0.37 16.84
CA VAL A 207 -3.42 -1.00 17.51
C VAL A 207 -3.98 -2.12 16.62
N ARG A 208 -3.90 -3.37 17.10
CA ARG A 208 -4.42 -4.58 16.43
C ARG A 208 -5.66 -5.14 17.11
N GLY A 209 -6.32 -6.09 16.46
CA GLY A 209 -7.52 -6.72 16.99
C GLY A 209 -8.75 -5.81 16.86
N VAL A 210 -9.79 -6.11 17.63
CA VAL A 210 -11.06 -5.35 17.62
C VAL A 210 -10.84 -3.89 18.02
N ASP A 211 -9.86 -3.62 18.90
CA ASP A 211 -9.51 -2.25 19.32
C ASP A 211 -9.03 -1.35 18.17
N GLY A 212 -8.53 -1.94 17.08
CA GLY A 212 -8.13 -1.18 15.90
C GLY A 212 -9.28 -0.36 15.27
N VAL A 213 -10.54 -0.70 15.56
CA VAL A 213 -11.71 0.04 15.07
C VAL A 213 -11.75 1.48 15.59
N LYS A 214 -11.10 1.75 16.72
CA LYS A 214 -10.97 3.10 17.31
C LYS A 214 -10.22 4.07 16.40
N ASN A 215 -9.37 3.56 15.51
CA ASN A 215 -8.62 4.36 14.54
C ASN A 215 -9.49 4.82 13.35
N GLY A 216 -10.76 4.42 13.33
CA GLY A 216 -11.75 4.81 12.34
C GLY A 216 -12.11 3.69 11.37
N MET A 217 -13.14 3.96 10.58
CA MET A 217 -13.66 3.09 9.55
C MET A 217 -13.76 3.85 8.23
N THR A 218 -13.70 3.16 7.11
CA THR A 218 -13.97 3.76 5.79
C THR A 218 -15.27 3.19 5.24
N ALA A 219 -16.23 4.06 4.92
CA ALA A 219 -17.38 3.65 4.14
C ALA A 219 -17.00 3.60 2.66
N LEU A 220 -17.29 2.49 1.98
CA LEU A 220 -16.93 2.28 0.57
C LEU A 220 -18.13 1.74 -0.21
N SER A 221 -18.23 2.05 -1.51
CA SER A 221 -19.28 1.51 -2.38
C SER A 221 -19.34 -0.03 -2.33
N ASP A 222 -20.55 -0.56 -2.16
CA ASP A 222 -20.86 -1.98 -2.01
C ASP A 222 -20.26 -2.83 -3.14
N GLU A 223 -20.25 -2.32 -4.38
CA GLU A 223 -19.69 -3.02 -5.55
C GLU A 223 -18.18 -3.20 -5.43
N VAL A 224 -17.47 -2.24 -4.86
CA VAL A 224 -16.02 -2.34 -4.60
C VAL A 224 -15.75 -3.25 -3.41
N LEU A 225 -16.60 -3.18 -2.37
CA LEU A 225 -16.49 -4.02 -1.18
C LEU A 225 -16.83 -5.50 -1.40
N SER A 226 -17.66 -5.80 -2.41
CA SER A 226 -18.12 -7.16 -2.73
C SER A 226 -17.01 -8.20 -2.78
N VAL A 227 -15.81 -7.81 -3.20
CA VAL A 227 -14.62 -8.66 -3.30
C VAL A 227 -14.10 -9.15 -1.95
N PHE A 228 -14.38 -8.43 -0.86
CA PHE A 228 -13.97 -8.84 0.47
C PHE A 228 -14.96 -9.80 1.15
N SER A 229 -16.13 -10.02 0.55
CA SER A 229 -17.18 -10.81 1.16
C SER A 229 -16.78 -12.28 1.35
N LEU A 230 -17.11 -12.82 2.52
CA LEU A 230 -17.02 -14.24 2.81
C LEU A 230 -18.21 -14.98 2.18
N SER A 231 -18.03 -16.27 1.91
CA SER A 231 -19.07 -17.09 1.28
C SER A 231 -20.38 -17.06 2.08
N GLY A 232 -21.49 -16.77 1.39
CA GLY A 232 -22.82 -16.68 1.99
C GLY A 232 -23.10 -15.42 2.80
N GLN A 233 -22.19 -14.44 2.83
CA GLN A 233 -22.40 -13.13 3.46
C GLN A 233 -22.75 -12.06 2.43
N ASP A 234 -23.52 -11.05 2.85
CA ASP A 234 -23.83 -9.86 2.07
C ASP A 234 -23.65 -8.58 2.91
N PHE A 235 -23.67 -7.44 2.22
CA PHE A 235 -23.55 -6.11 2.82
C PHE A 235 -24.90 -5.50 3.24
N ALA A 236 -25.94 -6.33 3.42
CA ALA A 236 -27.22 -5.85 3.93
C ALA A 236 -27.19 -5.73 5.47
N VAL A 237 -27.80 -4.66 5.99
CA VAL A 237 -28.06 -4.55 7.44
C VAL A 237 -29.13 -5.58 7.81
N ARG A 238 -28.85 -6.43 8.82
CA ARG A 238 -29.76 -7.48 9.29
C ARG A 238 -29.87 -7.42 10.81
N ASP A 239 -31.08 -7.47 11.35
CA ASP A 239 -31.35 -7.45 12.79
C ASP A 239 -30.67 -6.28 13.54
N GLY A 240 -30.51 -5.14 12.87
CA GLY A 240 -29.81 -3.97 13.41
C GLY A 240 -28.28 -4.09 13.43
N ALA A 241 -27.72 -5.22 13.02
CA ALA A 241 -26.28 -5.42 12.91
C ALA A 241 -25.74 -4.86 11.58
N VAL A 242 -24.74 -3.98 11.69
CA VAL A 242 -24.11 -3.32 10.53
C VAL A 242 -23.04 -4.25 9.95
N PRO A 243 -23.07 -4.56 8.65
CA PRO A 243 -22.04 -5.38 8.01
C PRO A 243 -20.70 -4.63 7.98
N ILE A 244 -19.62 -5.34 8.34
CA ILE A 244 -18.26 -4.79 8.36
C ILE A 244 -17.25 -5.79 7.78
N VAL A 245 -16.25 -5.25 7.08
CA VAL A 245 -15.02 -5.96 6.72
C VAL A 245 -13.98 -5.65 7.81
N ALA A 246 -13.48 -6.70 8.45
CA ALA A 246 -12.56 -6.58 9.58
C ALA A 246 -11.12 -6.93 9.16
N PRO A 247 -10.09 -6.29 9.74
CA PRO A 247 -8.72 -6.77 9.66
C PRO A 247 -8.57 -8.19 10.21
N TYR A 248 -7.61 -8.95 9.69
CA TYR A 248 -7.39 -10.35 10.06
C TYR A 248 -7.18 -10.55 11.58
N SER A 249 -6.39 -9.69 12.23
CA SER A 249 -6.17 -9.76 13.68
C SER A 249 -7.46 -9.61 14.49
N ALA A 250 -8.40 -8.78 14.04
CA ALA A 250 -9.70 -8.64 14.68
C ALA A 250 -10.58 -9.87 14.48
N ALA A 251 -10.52 -10.49 13.30
CA ALA A 251 -11.21 -11.75 13.04
C ALA A 251 -10.68 -12.88 13.93
N GLU A 252 -9.37 -12.98 14.16
CA GLU A 252 -8.80 -13.95 15.10
C GLU A 252 -9.34 -13.78 16.53
N GLU A 253 -9.35 -12.53 17.03
CA GLU A 253 -9.83 -12.20 18.37
C GLU A 253 -11.32 -12.55 18.56
N VAL A 254 -12.18 -12.24 17.57
CA VAL A 254 -13.62 -12.54 17.63
C VAL A 254 -13.90 -14.05 17.61
N VAL A 255 -13.04 -14.85 16.97
CA VAL A 255 -13.13 -16.32 17.01
C VAL A 255 -12.58 -16.89 18.34
N GLY A 256 -11.92 -16.07 19.16
CA GLY A 256 -11.31 -16.49 20.42
C GLY A 256 -9.94 -17.15 20.25
N LEU A 257 -9.25 -16.86 19.14
CA LEU A 257 -7.93 -17.42 18.85
C LEU A 257 -6.83 -16.44 19.25
N THR A 258 -5.81 -16.95 19.94
CA THR A 258 -4.63 -16.15 20.27
C THR A 258 -3.74 -15.95 19.03
N PRO A 259 -3.13 -14.78 18.84
CA PRO A 259 -2.20 -14.53 17.73
C PRO A 259 -1.09 -15.59 17.67
N LEU A 260 -0.77 -16.03 16.45
CA LEU A 260 0.36 -16.93 16.24
C LEU A 260 1.68 -16.24 16.58
N SER A 261 2.66 -17.01 17.09
CA SER A 261 4.01 -16.49 17.30
C SER A 261 4.65 -16.10 15.96
N SER A 262 5.53 -15.09 15.96
CA SER A 262 6.20 -14.59 14.76
C SER A 262 7.09 -15.61 14.04
N GLY A 263 7.38 -16.77 14.66
CA GLY A 263 8.14 -17.88 14.07
C GLY A 263 7.30 -19.12 13.72
N SER A 264 5.97 -19.03 13.75
CA SER A 264 5.08 -20.17 13.44
C SER A 264 5.28 -20.63 11.99
N LYS A 265 5.17 -21.94 11.72
CA LYS A 265 5.37 -22.47 10.37
C LYS A 265 4.26 -21.98 9.44
N SER A 266 4.55 -21.80 8.16
CA SER A 266 3.57 -21.35 7.17
C SER A 266 2.39 -22.33 7.00
N GLU A 267 2.58 -23.62 7.31
CA GLU A 267 1.49 -24.62 7.38
C GLU A 267 0.48 -24.29 8.48
N ASP A 268 0.96 -23.98 9.70
CA ASP A 268 0.13 -23.59 10.84
C ASP A 268 -0.61 -22.28 10.55
N GLN A 269 0.06 -21.34 9.88
CA GLN A 269 -0.55 -20.07 9.45
C GLN A 269 -1.64 -20.28 8.39
N LEU A 270 -1.43 -21.20 7.44
CA LEU A 270 -2.43 -21.53 6.44
C LEU A 270 -3.68 -22.20 7.06
N GLU A 271 -3.47 -23.13 7.99
CA GLU A 271 -4.57 -23.76 8.74
C GLU A 271 -5.33 -22.73 9.58
N ARG A 272 -4.61 -21.78 10.19
CA ARG A 272 -5.21 -20.67 10.91
C ARG A 272 -6.08 -19.79 10.01
N ILE A 273 -5.62 -19.43 8.80
CA ILE A 273 -6.41 -18.67 7.83
C ILE A 273 -7.71 -19.41 7.45
N LYS A 274 -7.63 -20.73 7.19
CA LYS A 274 -8.81 -21.56 6.90
C LYS A 274 -9.81 -21.51 8.06
N THR A 275 -9.32 -21.78 9.26
CA THR A 275 -10.14 -21.80 10.49
C THR A 275 -10.84 -20.46 10.72
N VAL A 276 -10.10 -19.35 10.62
CA VAL A 276 -10.67 -18.01 10.82
C VAL A 276 -11.74 -17.72 9.77
N ARG A 277 -11.48 -17.95 8.47
CA ARG A 277 -12.45 -17.68 7.39
C ARG A 277 -13.72 -18.51 7.50
N GLU A 278 -13.61 -19.76 7.92
CA GLU A 278 -14.75 -20.64 8.12
C GLU A 278 -15.60 -20.23 9.34
N GLN A 279 -14.96 -19.82 10.45
CA GLN A 279 -15.65 -19.57 11.71
C GLN A 279 -16.12 -18.13 11.89
N ILE A 280 -15.49 -17.15 11.22
CA ILE A 280 -15.82 -15.73 11.41
C ILE A 280 -17.07 -15.29 10.64
N ALA A 281 -17.47 -16.01 9.60
CA ALA A 281 -18.56 -15.59 8.72
C ALA A 281 -19.86 -15.35 9.51
N GLY A 282 -20.33 -14.09 9.53
CA GLY A 282 -21.54 -13.70 10.22
C GLY A 282 -21.41 -13.55 11.75
N LYS A 283 -20.21 -13.74 12.32
CA LYS A 283 -19.95 -13.44 13.75
C LYS A 283 -20.12 -11.96 14.02
N THR A 284 -20.47 -11.64 15.26
CA THR A 284 -20.73 -10.27 15.67
C THR A 284 -19.82 -9.83 16.81
N PHE A 285 -19.57 -8.53 16.88
CA PHE A 285 -18.97 -7.87 18.03
C PHE A 285 -19.65 -6.51 18.23
N SER A 286 -19.59 -5.99 19.44
CA SER A 286 -20.27 -4.73 19.79
C SER A 286 -19.27 -3.66 20.21
N VAL A 287 -19.57 -2.42 19.84
CA VAL A 287 -18.84 -1.21 20.23
C VAL A 287 -19.81 -0.20 20.80
N CYS A 288 -19.31 0.74 21.58
CA CYS A 288 -20.09 1.89 22.01
C CYS A 288 -19.67 3.14 21.24
N LEU A 289 -20.62 3.76 20.56
CA LEU A 289 -20.48 5.07 19.95
C LEU A 289 -20.87 6.13 20.98
N ARG A 290 -20.01 7.14 21.18
CA ARG A 290 -20.25 8.26 22.10
C ARG A 290 -19.99 9.58 21.39
N ASN A 291 -20.86 10.57 21.58
CA ASN A 291 -20.52 11.94 21.17
C ASN A 291 -19.54 12.58 22.17
N SER A 292 -19.02 13.77 21.82
CA SER A 292 -18.05 14.51 22.63
C SER A 292 -18.53 14.75 24.06
N SER A 293 -19.80 15.13 24.25
CA SER A 293 -20.39 15.39 25.58
C SER A 293 -20.56 14.13 26.44
N SER A 294 -20.92 12.99 25.83
CA SER A 294 -20.95 11.70 26.54
C SER A 294 -19.54 11.26 26.94
N LEU A 295 -18.56 11.44 26.06
CA LEU A 295 -17.16 11.11 26.34
C LEU A 295 -16.57 11.97 27.46
N GLU A 296 -16.81 13.29 27.45
CA GLU A 296 -16.37 14.22 28.49
C GLU A 296 -16.90 13.82 29.88
N ARG A 297 -18.16 13.39 29.95
CA ARG A 297 -18.76 12.86 31.19
C ARG A 297 -18.06 11.59 31.69
N GLN A 298 -17.74 10.66 30.79
CA GLN A 298 -16.99 9.45 31.15
C GLN A 298 -15.60 9.78 31.70
N GLN A 299 -14.87 10.68 31.02
CA GLN A 299 -13.55 11.13 31.47
C GLN A 299 -13.63 11.82 32.84
N THR A 300 -14.66 12.66 33.04
CA THR A 300 -14.93 13.31 34.32
C THR A 300 -15.19 12.30 35.44
N ALA A 301 -16.03 11.29 35.19
CA ALA A 301 -16.32 10.24 36.17
C ALA A 301 -15.06 9.43 36.54
N GLN A 302 -14.24 9.08 35.55
CA GLN A 302 -12.96 8.39 35.79
C GLN A 302 -11.98 9.27 36.58
N GLN A 303 -11.85 10.53 36.22
CA GLN A 303 -10.96 11.48 36.90
C GLN A 303 -11.39 11.72 38.35
N GLN A 304 -12.70 11.89 38.60
CA GLN A 304 -13.25 12.03 39.94
C GLN A 304 -13.06 10.78 40.80
N THR A 305 -13.19 9.59 40.21
CA THR A 305 -12.95 8.32 40.91
C THR A 305 -11.47 8.20 41.31
N LYS A 306 -10.54 8.46 40.38
CA LYS A 306 -9.09 8.45 40.65
C LYS A 306 -8.69 9.48 41.70
N ASP A 307 -9.20 10.71 41.59
CA ASP A 307 -8.94 11.78 42.54
C ASP A 307 -9.43 11.41 43.96
N TYR A 308 -10.64 10.87 44.05
CA TYR A 308 -11.20 10.39 45.32
C TYR A 308 -10.34 9.28 45.93
N GLU A 309 -9.96 8.27 45.15
CA GLU A 309 -9.15 7.14 45.65
C GLU A 309 -7.77 7.57 46.15
N GLN A 310 -7.13 8.54 45.47
CA GLN A 310 -5.81 9.05 45.82
C GLN A 310 -5.82 10.02 47.00
N ASN A 311 -6.92 10.74 47.22
CA ASN A 311 -6.98 11.84 48.18
C ASN A 311 -7.93 11.60 49.36
N LYS A 312 -8.74 10.52 49.38
CA LYS A 312 -9.71 10.21 50.45
C LYS A 312 -9.14 10.23 51.87
N ASP A 313 -7.86 9.89 52.03
CA ASP A 313 -7.20 9.79 53.33
C ASP A 313 -6.47 11.10 53.74
N LYS A 314 -6.46 12.12 52.88
CA LYS A 314 -5.85 13.43 53.17
C LYS A 314 -6.80 14.30 53.97
N LYS A 315 -6.32 14.88 55.08
CA LYS A 315 -7.12 15.72 56.00
C LYS A 315 -7.76 16.96 55.35
N ASP A 316 -7.13 17.51 54.31
CA ASP A 316 -7.58 18.73 53.64
C ASP A 316 -8.40 18.45 52.37
N TYR A 317 -8.63 17.18 52.03
CA TYR A 317 -9.38 16.83 50.82
C TYR A 317 -10.87 17.17 50.98
N ARG A 318 -11.37 18.06 50.11
CA ARG A 318 -12.79 18.35 50.00
C ARG A 318 -13.38 17.56 48.85
N ARG A 319 -14.17 16.56 49.20
CA ARG A 319 -14.90 15.73 48.24
C ARG A 319 -15.89 16.61 47.43
N PRO A 320 -15.95 16.49 46.08
CA PRO A 320 -16.89 17.24 45.27
C PRO A 320 -18.36 17.05 45.67
N ASP A 321 -19.17 18.08 45.50
CA ASP A 321 -20.61 18.05 45.81
C ASP A 321 -21.40 17.18 44.82
N LEU A 322 -20.95 17.12 43.57
CA LEU A 322 -21.45 16.24 42.52
C LEU A 322 -20.32 15.28 42.10
N MET A 323 -20.59 13.99 42.17
CA MET A 323 -19.71 12.96 41.65
C MET A 323 -20.45 12.01 40.72
N PHE A 324 -19.75 11.64 39.67
CA PHE A 324 -20.15 10.63 38.71
C PHE A 324 -19.29 9.38 38.89
N THR A 325 -19.86 8.24 38.52
CA THR A 325 -19.13 6.98 38.38
C THR A 325 -19.49 6.33 37.04
N THR A 326 -18.61 5.51 36.50
CA THR A 326 -18.87 4.75 35.28
C THR A 326 -19.95 3.71 35.54
N SER A 327 -20.86 3.51 34.58
CA SER A 327 -21.89 2.47 34.70
C SER A 327 -21.25 1.08 34.70
N GLU A 328 -21.86 0.14 35.42
CA GLU A 328 -21.52 -1.29 35.36
C GLU A 328 -21.96 -1.95 34.05
N THR A 329 -22.95 -1.35 33.37
CA THR A 329 -23.43 -1.83 32.06
C THR A 329 -22.71 -1.07 30.94
N PRO A 330 -22.13 -1.77 29.95
CA PRO A 330 -21.45 -1.12 28.84
C PRO A 330 -22.43 -0.32 27.98
N CYS A 331 -21.90 0.75 27.41
CA CYS A 331 -22.54 1.76 26.60
C CYS A 331 -23.69 2.53 27.27
N GLN A 332 -23.53 2.85 28.55
CA GLN A 332 -24.47 3.72 29.28
C GLN A 332 -23.86 5.08 29.66
N ASP A 333 -24.73 6.02 30.04
CA ASP A 333 -24.26 7.27 30.63
C ASP A 333 -23.66 7.01 32.02
N VAL A 334 -22.94 7.99 32.55
CA VAL A 334 -22.43 7.96 33.91
C VAL A 334 -23.56 7.94 34.94
N VAL A 335 -23.31 7.28 36.07
CA VAL A 335 -24.26 7.23 37.19
C VAL A 335 -23.86 8.28 38.22
N VAL A 336 -24.84 9.01 38.75
CA VAL A 336 -24.61 9.96 39.85
C VAL A 336 -24.34 9.18 41.13
N SER A 337 -23.09 9.18 41.60
CA SER A 337 -22.69 8.50 42.84
C SER A 337 -22.86 9.39 44.08
N ARG A 338 -22.89 10.71 43.88
CA ARG A 338 -23.15 11.71 44.94
C ARG A 338 -23.70 12.99 44.31
N ASP A 339 -24.77 13.53 44.87
CA ASP A 339 -25.24 14.89 44.56
C ASP A 339 -25.77 15.55 45.83
N VAL A 340 -24.92 16.33 46.49
CA VAL A 340 -25.25 17.13 47.68
C VAL A 340 -25.38 18.62 47.37
N ARG A 341 -25.49 18.96 46.07
CA ARG A 341 -25.68 20.35 45.64
C ARG A 341 -26.99 20.91 46.20
N SER A 342 -26.93 22.15 46.67
CA SER A 342 -28.11 22.93 47.05
C SER A 342 -29.06 23.16 45.87
N SER A 343 -30.33 23.48 46.15
CA SER A 343 -31.30 23.83 45.10
C SER A 343 -30.83 25.00 44.23
N TYR A 344 -30.11 25.97 44.82
CA TYR A 344 -29.50 27.08 44.11
C TYR A 344 -28.39 26.63 43.15
N GLN A 345 -27.47 25.77 43.59
CA GLN A 345 -26.42 25.22 42.72
C GLN A 345 -27.00 24.44 41.54
N LYS A 346 -28.03 23.61 41.77
CA LYS A 346 -28.69 22.87 40.68
C LYS A 346 -29.36 23.80 39.66
N GLN A 347 -29.96 24.90 40.11
CA GLN A 347 -30.53 25.91 39.21
C GLN A 347 -29.46 26.66 38.42
N GLN A 348 -28.30 26.95 39.01
CA GLN A 348 -27.18 27.58 38.31
C GLN A 348 -26.59 26.65 37.26
N ASP A 349 -26.33 25.39 37.60
CA ASP A 349 -25.81 24.40 36.66
C ASP A 349 -26.76 24.19 35.47
N ALA A 350 -28.08 24.12 35.72
CA ALA A 350 -29.07 24.02 34.65
C ALA A 350 -29.05 25.22 33.68
N LYS A 351 -28.77 26.43 34.19
CA LYS A 351 -28.61 27.63 33.36
C LYS A 351 -27.33 27.59 32.54
N TYR A 352 -26.23 27.08 33.12
CA TYR A 352 -24.99 26.86 32.38
C TYR A 352 -25.18 25.82 31.27
N GLU A 353 -25.85 24.70 31.55
CA GLU A 353 -26.19 23.69 30.53
C GLU A 353 -27.09 24.27 29.43
N GLU A 354 -28.07 25.11 29.78
CA GLU A 354 -28.90 25.81 28.80
C GLU A 354 -28.09 26.77 27.93
N PHE A 355 -27.15 27.51 28.53
CA PHE A 355 -26.23 28.38 27.81
C PHE A 355 -25.37 27.59 26.82
N GLU A 356 -24.71 26.52 27.26
CA GLU A 356 -23.89 25.69 26.38
C GLU A 356 -24.71 25.10 25.22
N ARG A 357 -25.95 24.67 25.49
CA ARG A 357 -26.86 24.13 24.46
C ARG A 357 -27.26 25.18 23.42
N MET A 358 -27.44 26.45 23.80
CA MET A 358 -27.73 27.53 22.85
C MET A 358 -26.58 27.78 21.87
N PHE A 359 -25.35 27.47 22.26
CA PHE A 359 -24.14 27.69 21.46
C PHE A 359 -23.50 26.38 20.97
N GLY A 360 -24.34 25.37 20.70
CA GLY A 360 -23.92 24.19 19.92
C GLY A 360 -23.42 22.99 20.72
N LYS A 361 -23.40 23.03 22.06
CA LYS A 361 -23.07 21.82 22.84
C LYS A 361 -24.21 20.81 22.76
N ALA A 362 -23.95 19.67 22.12
CA ALA A 362 -24.93 18.59 22.00
C ALA A 362 -25.23 17.96 23.37
N ALA A 363 -26.45 17.44 23.55
CA ALA A 363 -26.76 16.61 24.72
C ALA A 363 -25.92 15.32 24.67
N PRO A 364 -25.49 14.76 25.82
CA PRO A 364 -24.74 13.51 25.84
C PRO A 364 -25.58 12.40 25.20
N ALA A 365 -24.98 11.73 24.21
CA ALA A 365 -25.61 10.64 23.48
C ALA A 365 -24.63 9.50 23.31
N GLN A 366 -25.13 8.27 23.46
CA GLN A 366 -24.38 7.05 23.23
C GLN A 366 -25.28 5.97 22.64
N ARG A 367 -24.70 5.08 21.84
CA ARG A 367 -25.41 3.96 21.25
C ARG A 367 -24.53 2.72 21.19
N LEU A 368 -25.08 1.61 21.67
CA LEU A 368 -24.49 0.28 21.48
C LEU A 368 -24.70 -0.12 20.03
N LEU A 369 -23.61 -0.23 19.29
CA LEU A 369 -23.61 -0.65 17.89
C LEU A 369 -23.06 -2.07 17.80
N THR A 370 -23.79 -2.93 17.09
CA THR A 370 -23.33 -4.29 16.79
C THR A 370 -22.92 -4.39 15.34
N PHE A 371 -21.73 -4.88 15.11
CA PHE A 371 -21.23 -5.20 13.78
C PHE A 371 -21.36 -6.69 13.49
N ARG A 372 -21.66 -7.03 12.24
CA ARG A 372 -21.60 -8.39 11.70
C ARG A 372 -20.44 -8.47 10.73
N ILE A 373 -19.49 -9.38 10.99
CA ILE A 373 -18.33 -9.54 10.13
C ILE A 373 -18.74 -10.30 8.88
N VAL A 374 -18.63 -9.62 7.73
CA VAL A 374 -19.02 -10.14 6.42
C VAL A 374 -17.83 -10.34 5.50
N GLY A 375 -16.67 -9.79 5.85
CA GLY A 375 -15.45 -9.84 5.07
C GLY A 375 -14.19 -9.71 5.92
N ILE A 376 -13.04 -10.05 5.33
CA ILE A 376 -11.73 -9.92 5.96
C ILE A 376 -10.80 -9.14 5.04
N THR A 377 -9.95 -8.28 5.61
CA THR A 377 -8.82 -7.66 4.92
C THR A 377 -7.51 -7.94 5.65
N SER A 378 -6.37 -7.65 5.02
CA SER A 378 -5.07 -7.70 5.68
C SER A 378 -4.97 -6.63 6.75
N ASP A 379 -4.27 -6.96 7.84
CA ASP A 379 -3.84 -5.95 8.81
C ASP A 379 -2.96 -4.89 8.13
N PRO A 380 -2.98 -3.63 8.61
CA PRO A 380 -2.06 -2.61 8.11
C PRO A 380 -0.60 -3.07 8.26
N PRO A 381 0.28 -2.77 7.29
CA PRO A 381 1.68 -3.16 7.37
C PRO A 381 2.34 -2.47 8.58
N GLY A 382 2.93 -3.25 9.48
CA GLY A 382 3.83 -2.72 10.50
C GLY A 382 5.16 -2.40 9.83
N PHE A 383 5.54 -1.13 9.72
CA PHE A 383 6.81 -0.70 9.13
C PHE A 383 8.02 -0.96 10.05
N GLU A 384 8.02 -2.05 10.81
CA GLU A 384 9.04 -2.33 11.83
C GLU A 384 10.32 -2.99 11.28
N SER A 385 10.30 -3.52 10.05
CA SER A 385 11.51 -4.07 9.42
C SER A 385 11.55 -3.89 7.90
N PHE A 386 12.75 -3.78 7.35
CA PHE A 386 13.03 -3.83 5.90
C PHE A 386 13.36 -5.27 5.49
N GLN A 387 12.43 -6.22 5.61
CA GLN A 387 12.60 -7.55 5.03
C GLN A 387 12.12 -7.59 3.58
N ILE A 388 12.64 -8.53 2.79
CA ILE A 388 12.24 -8.71 1.38
C ILE A 388 10.74 -9.07 1.27
N THR A 389 10.19 -9.74 2.29
CA THR A 389 8.75 -9.98 2.46
C THR A 389 7.97 -8.70 2.67
N ASP A 390 8.57 -7.69 3.32
CA ASP A 390 7.92 -6.42 3.65
C ASP A 390 7.78 -5.53 2.41
N ILE A 391 8.79 -5.56 1.52
CA ILE A 391 8.74 -4.90 0.21
C ILE A 391 7.62 -5.50 -0.66
N LEU A 392 7.51 -6.84 -0.69
CA LEU A 392 6.44 -7.47 -1.43
C LEU A 392 5.07 -7.19 -0.77
N SER A 393 4.91 -7.27 0.55
CA SER A 393 3.65 -6.81 1.18
C SER A 393 3.37 -5.37 0.82
N SER A 394 4.35 -4.46 0.83
CA SER A 394 4.09 -3.06 0.53
C SER A 394 3.51 -2.88 -0.88
N LEU A 395 4.03 -3.61 -1.87
CA LEU A 395 3.49 -3.69 -3.24
C LEU A 395 2.11 -4.35 -3.34
N LEU A 396 1.78 -5.27 -2.43
CA LEU A 396 0.53 -6.03 -2.41
C LEU A 396 -0.58 -5.33 -1.58
N THR A 397 -0.22 -4.65 -0.50
CA THR A 397 -1.12 -3.93 0.41
C THR A 397 -1.37 -2.50 -0.04
N SER A 398 -0.47 -1.90 -0.84
CA SER A 398 -0.66 -0.54 -1.38
C SER A 398 -1.83 -0.44 -2.35
N SER A 399 -2.25 -1.55 -2.98
CA SER A 399 -3.35 -1.53 -3.94
C SER A 399 -4.71 -1.75 -3.27
N VAL A 400 -4.88 -2.69 -2.35
CA VAL A 400 -6.21 -3.20 -1.96
C VAL A 400 -6.90 -2.40 -0.82
N GLY A 401 -6.18 -1.49 -0.17
CA GLY A 401 -6.69 -0.75 1.00
C GLY A 401 -6.71 -1.64 2.25
N THR A 402 -6.21 -1.12 3.37
CA THR A 402 -6.17 -1.84 4.66
C THR A 402 -7.05 -1.12 5.70
N GLY A 403 -7.56 -1.87 6.68
CA GLY A 403 -8.35 -1.31 7.78
C GLY A 403 -9.81 -1.79 7.82
N TRP A 404 -10.66 -1.01 8.49
CA TRP A 404 -12.06 -1.35 8.69
C TRP A 404 -12.93 -0.75 7.60
N PHE A 405 -13.78 -1.57 6.97
CA PHE A 405 -14.70 -1.07 5.94
C PHE A 405 -16.16 -1.39 6.23
N VAL A 406 -17.02 -0.41 6.00
CA VAL A 406 -18.50 -0.55 6.03
C VAL A 406 -19.07 -0.17 4.66
N PRO A 407 -20.21 -0.73 4.23
CA PRO A 407 -20.80 -0.34 2.96
C PRO A 407 -21.41 1.07 3.06
N LEU A 408 -21.34 1.82 1.96
CA LEU A 408 -22.02 3.12 1.87
C LEU A 408 -23.54 2.98 2.06
N SER A 409 -24.12 1.82 1.69
CA SER A 409 -25.52 1.52 1.93
C SER A 409 -25.91 1.45 3.42
N ALA A 410 -24.95 1.38 4.35
CA ALA A 410 -25.19 1.38 5.79
C ALA A 410 -25.45 2.78 6.39
N GLU A 411 -25.49 3.85 5.58
CA GLU A 411 -25.75 5.23 6.02
C GLU A 411 -26.93 5.34 7.01
N LYS A 412 -28.06 4.70 6.70
CA LYS A 412 -29.27 4.75 7.55
C LYS A 412 -29.10 4.05 8.91
N ALA A 413 -28.19 3.09 9.02
CA ALA A 413 -27.89 2.39 10.26
C ALA A 413 -26.81 3.09 11.11
N LEU A 414 -26.19 4.14 10.55
CA LEU A 414 -25.10 4.92 11.11
C LEU A 414 -25.42 6.43 11.10
N PRO A 415 -26.54 6.87 11.73
CA PRO A 415 -26.97 8.27 11.70
C PRO A 415 -25.96 9.24 12.32
N GLU A 416 -25.12 8.78 13.27
CA GLU A 416 -24.07 9.59 13.88
C GLU A 416 -23.00 10.03 12.87
N TYR A 417 -22.89 9.32 11.74
CA TYR A 417 -21.95 9.63 10.67
C TYR A 417 -22.63 10.28 9.46
N ALA A 418 -23.90 10.72 9.58
CA ALA A 418 -24.66 11.30 8.47
C ALA A 418 -23.93 12.49 7.80
N ALA A 419 -23.24 13.32 8.59
CA ALA A 419 -22.43 14.41 8.07
C ALA A 419 -21.28 13.92 7.17
N SER A 420 -20.62 12.81 7.53
CA SER A 420 -19.59 12.17 6.71
C SER A 420 -20.19 11.58 5.43
N PHE A 421 -21.30 10.83 5.53
CA PHE A 421 -21.97 10.28 4.36
C PHE A 421 -22.43 11.37 3.37
N ALA A 422 -22.92 12.50 3.87
CA ALA A 422 -23.35 13.64 3.06
C ALA A 422 -22.22 14.27 2.22
N LYS A 423 -20.95 14.04 2.57
CA LYS A 423 -19.79 14.52 1.80
C LYS A 423 -19.54 13.75 0.51
N VAL A 424 -20.06 12.52 0.38
CA VAL A 424 -19.85 11.67 -0.80
C VAL A 424 -20.38 12.36 -2.06
N GLY A 425 -19.52 12.53 -3.06
CA GLY A 425 -19.87 13.22 -4.31
C GLY A 425 -20.07 14.73 -4.19
N LYS A 426 -19.82 15.32 -3.01
CA LYS A 426 -20.04 16.75 -2.71
C LYS A 426 -18.84 17.45 -2.08
N SER A 427 -17.84 16.70 -1.60
CA SER A 427 -16.60 17.23 -1.03
C SER A 427 -15.38 16.57 -1.68
N THR A 428 -14.24 17.28 -1.63
CA THR A 428 -12.92 16.80 -2.05
C THR A 428 -11.91 16.79 -0.88
N ASP A 429 -12.40 16.81 0.35
CA ASP A 429 -11.56 16.71 1.56
C ASP A 429 -10.70 15.42 1.54
N TYR A 430 -9.57 15.43 2.27
CA TYR A 430 -8.62 14.29 2.37
C TYR A 430 -9.25 12.95 2.79
N GLY A 431 -10.43 12.98 3.43
CA GLY A 431 -11.19 11.80 3.84
C GLY A 431 -12.22 11.29 2.81
N VAL A 432 -12.36 11.92 1.65
CA VAL A 432 -13.30 11.52 0.59
C VAL A 432 -12.50 11.11 -0.64
N SER A 433 -12.80 9.95 -1.20
CA SER A 433 -12.12 9.46 -2.41
C SER A 433 -13.12 9.02 -3.46
N THR A 434 -12.78 9.28 -4.72
CA THR A 434 -13.54 8.80 -5.88
C THR A 434 -12.73 7.71 -6.56
N TYR A 435 -13.38 6.61 -6.93
CA TYR A 435 -12.75 5.54 -7.69
C TYR A 435 -13.38 5.48 -9.08
N VAL A 436 -12.56 5.40 -10.11
CA VAL A 436 -12.99 5.29 -11.50
C VAL A 436 -12.53 3.95 -12.05
N GLU A 437 -13.44 3.21 -12.66
CA GLU A 437 -13.17 1.92 -13.30
C GLU A 437 -13.06 2.05 -14.81
N PHE A 438 -12.15 1.27 -15.40
CA PHE A 438 -11.91 1.18 -16.84
C PHE A 438 -12.06 -0.28 -17.32
N ASP A 439 -12.36 -0.46 -18.60
CA ASP A 439 -12.44 -1.77 -19.25
C ASP A 439 -11.08 -2.50 -19.30
N ASP A 440 -9.98 -1.76 -19.45
CA ASP A 440 -8.64 -2.32 -19.60
C ASP A 440 -7.53 -1.48 -18.93
N ALA A 441 -6.37 -2.11 -18.70
CA ALA A 441 -5.19 -1.47 -18.12
C ALA A 441 -4.63 -0.33 -18.98
N ALA A 442 -4.76 -0.40 -20.30
CA ALA A 442 -4.19 0.59 -21.21
C ALA A 442 -4.96 1.92 -21.11
N GLY A 443 -6.29 1.87 -21.02
CA GLY A 443 -7.17 3.00 -20.77
C GLY A 443 -6.88 3.68 -19.43
N ALA A 444 -6.79 2.89 -18.36
CA ALA A 444 -6.45 3.40 -17.03
C ALA A 444 -5.05 4.07 -16.99
N LYS A 445 -4.04 3.46 -17.63
CA LYS A 445 -2.69 4.06 -17.73
C LYS A 445 -2.68 5.34 -18.53
N LYS A 446 -3.38 5.37 -19.67
CA LYS A 446 -3.49 6.55 -20.52
C LYS A 446 -4.14 7.70 -19.74
N PHE A 447 -5.24 7.43 -19.06
CA PHE A 447 -5.91 8.41 -18.21
C PHE A 447 -4.99 8.94 -17.12
N THR A 448 -4.29 8.06 -16.41
CA THR A 448 -3.33 8.42 -15.34
C THR A 448 -2.24 9.33 -15.90
N LYS A 449 -1.54 8.93 -16.97
CA LYS A 449 -0.40 9.68 -17.54
C LYS A 449 -0.79 11.07 -18.04
N GLU A 450 -1.98 11.20 -18.62
CA GLU A 450 -2.45 12.45 -19.23
C GLU A 450 -3.06 13.41 -18.20
N ASN A 451 -3.55 12.92 -17.05
CA ASN A 451 -4.32 13.73 -16.11
C ASN A 451 -3.76 13.81 -14.68
N THR A 452 -2.82 12.94 -14.31
CA THR A 452 -2.20 12.96 -12.98
C THR A 452 -1.22 14.12 -12.84
N CYS A 453 -1.29 14.78 -11.70
CA CYS A 453 -0.34 15.79 -11.24
C CYS A 453 0.80 15.11 -10.49
N GLU A 454 2.03 15.31 -10.98
CA GLU A 454 3.25 14.98 -10.25
C GLU A 454 3.91 16.31 -9.85
N PRO A 455 3.66 16.83 -8.63
CA PRO A 455 4.19 18.12 -8.21
C PRO A 455 5.72 18.09 -8.20
N SER A 456 6.33 19.03 -8.91
CA SER A 456 7.78 19.19 -8.88
C SER A 456 8.20 19.77 -7.51
N GLY A 457 8.91 18.97 -6.69
CA GLY A 457 9.48 19.46 -5.44
C GLY A 457 8.81 19.01 -4.14
N PHE A 458 8.17 17.82 -4.09
CA PHE A 458 7.86 17.14 -2.83
C PHE A 458 9.16 16.64 -2.14
N GLY A 459 9.98 17.59 -1.71
CA GLY A 459 11.12 17.42 -0.82
C GLY A 459 11.00 18.43 0.32
N PHE A 460 11.58 18.13 1.47
CA PHE A 460 11.58 18.89 2.73
C PHE A 460 12.17 20.33 2.66
N SER A 461 12.05 21.01 1.53
CA SER A 461 12.61 22.33 1.26
C SER A 461 11.48 23.36 1.15
N GLY A 462 11.12 23.95 2.29
CA GLY A 462 10.43 25.25 2.40
C GLY A 462 9.12 25.42 1.63
N LEU A 463 7.99 25.29 2.34
CA LEU A 463 6.63 25.62 1.86
C LEU A 463 6.46 27.12 1.57
N THR A 464 7.12 27.68 0.56
CA THR A 464 6.94 29.10 0.18
C THR A 464 6.21 29.30 -1.15
N SER A 465 5.88 28.23 -1.88
CA SER A 465 5.08 28.30 -3.11
C SER A 465 4.16 27.08 -3.24
N ASP A 466 2.95 27.28 -3.78
CA ASP A 466 1.98 26.21 -4.05
C ASP A 466 2.62 25.12 -4.95
N PRO A 467 2.88 23.90 -4.43
CA PRO A 467 3.54 22.85 -5.18
C PRO A 467 2.68 22.34 -6.36
N PHE A 468 1.40 22.68 -6.38
CA PHE A 468 0.42 22.24 -7.36
C PHE A 468 0.12 23.27 -8.45
N ALA A 469 0.65 24.49 -8.34
CA ALA A 469 0.45 25.57 -9.32
C ALA A 469 0.86 25.18 -10.75
N SER A 470 1.96 24.43 -10.88
CA SER A 470 2.43 23.91 -12.16
C SER A 470 1.46 22.91 -12.78
N CYS A 471 0.84 22.03 -11.97
CA CYS A 471 -0.10 21.03 -12.45
C CYS A 471 -1.41 21.62 -12.96
N VAL A 472 -1.91 22.67 -12.30
CA VAL A 472 -3.12 23.37 -12.76
C VAL A 472 -2.87 24.08 -14.08
N ALA A 473 -1.71 24.73 -14.23
CA ALA A 473 -1.30 25.35 -15.50
C ALA A 473 -1.18 24.35 -16.64
N ASP A 474 -0.73 23.12 -16.35
CA ASP A 474 -0.59 22.02 -17.32
C ASP A 474 -1.91 21.29 -17.60
N GLY A 475 -3.04 21.70 -17.01
CA GLY A 475 -4.35 21.08 -17.24
C GLY A 475 -4.50 19.68 -16.62
N LYS A 476 -3.74 19.40 -15.56
CA LYS A 476 -3.69 18.14 -14.80
C LYS A 476 -4.26 18.33 -13.38
N PRO A 477 -5.59 18.36 -13.22
CA PRO A 477 -6.24 18.74 -11.97
C PRO A 477 -6.36 17.61 -10.94
N PHE A 478 -5.81 16.42 -11.22
CA PHE A 478 -6.07 15.22 -10.41
C PHE A 478 -4.78 14.62 -9.84
N PHE A 479 -4.89 14.05 -8.65
CA PHE A 479 -3.90 13.12 -8.12
C PHE A 479 -4.49 11.72 -8.24
N ILE A 480 -3.82 10.86 -9.01
CA ILE A 480 -4.35 9.56 -9.44
C ILE A 480 -3.43 8.45 -8.96
N ASN A 481 -3.98 7.50 -8.21
CA ASN A 481 -3.28 6.30 -7.78
C ASN A 481 -4.05 5.02 -8.19
N PRO A 482 -3.36 3.93 -8.54
CA PRO A 482 -4.03 2.65 -8.76
C PRO A 482 -4.65 2.12 -7.47
N PHE A 483 -5.86 1.58 -7.55
CA PHE A 483 -6.57 0.96 -6.43
C PHE A 483 -7.04 -0.45 -6.80
N GLY A 484 -6.91 -1.41 -5.88
CA GLY A 484 -7.27 -2.82 -5.99
C GLY A 484 -6.50 -3.65 -7.02
N SER A 485 -6.01 -2.99 -8.08
CA SER A 485 -5.44 -3.64 -9.24
C SER A 485 -3.93 -3.49 -9.25
N SER A 486 -3.24 -4.53 -8.82
CA SER A 486 -1.80 -4.66 -9.05
C SER A 486 -1.48 -4.76 -10.54
N SER A 487 -2.46 -4.95 -11.44
CA SER A 487 -2.24 -5.15 -12.88
C SER A 487 -1.52 -3.98 -13.57
N ILE A 488 -1.86 -2.74 -13.19
CA ILE A 488 -1.21 -1.53 -13.71
C ILE A 488 0.26 -1.51 -13.26
N ALA A 489 0.49 -1.72 -11.96
CA ALA A 489 1.82 -1.80 -11.36
C ALA A 489 2.63 -3.02 -11.82
N LEU A 490 1.99 -4.15 -12.08
CA LEU A 490 2.58 -5.40 -12.59
C LEU A 490 3.09 -5.22 -14.00
N GLU A 491 2.32 -4.55 -14.86
CA GLU A 491 2.73 -4.28 -16.22
C GLU A 491 3.87 -3.23 -16.25
N ASP A 492 3.87 -2.27 -15.32
CA ASP A 492 5.01 -1.35 -15.13
C ASP A 492 6.24 -2.07 -14.58
N LEU A 493 6.08 -2.99 -13.62
CA LEU A 493 7.13 -3.88 -13.14
C LEU A 493 7.67 -4.77 -14.26
N ARG A 494 6.80 -5.34 -15.11
CA ARG A 494 7.18 -6.21 -16.23
C ARG A 494 7.98 -5.46 -17.28
N SER A 495 7.48 -4.29 -17.69
CA SER A 495 8.15 -3.45 -18.69
C SER A 495 9.46 -2.86 -18.16
N GLY A 496 9.48 -2.39 -16.90
CA GLY A 496 10.68 -1.92 -16.21
C GLY A 496 11.72 -3.02 -16.04
N PHE A 497 11.32 -4.20 -15.57
CA PHE A 497 12.17 -5.38 -15.44
C PHE A 497 12.74 -5.78 -16.80
N SER A 498 11.92 -5.89 -17.84
CA SER A 498 12.37 -6.23 -19.20
C SER A 498 13.45 -5.27 -19.71
N ARG A 499 13.27 -3.95 -19.48
CA ARG A 499 14.26 -2.94 -19.86
C ARG A 499 15.57 -3.06 -19.09
N ILE A 500 15.52 -3.19 -17.76
CA ILE A 500 16.71 -3.34 -16.90
C ILE A 500 17.42 -4.67 -17.20
N PHE A 501 16.66 -5.74 -17.36
CA PHE A 501 17.14 -7.07 -17.69
C PHE A 501 17.87 -7.06 -19.03
N ASN A 502 17.28 -6.48 -20.07
CA ASN A 502 17.91 -6.41 -21.40
C ASN A 502 19.21 -5.60 -21.39
N ASN A 503 19.25 -4.47 -20.67
CA ASN A 503 20.48 -3.70 -20.50
C ASN A 503 21.57 -4.51 -19.77
N THR A 504 21.20 -5.21 -18.69
CA THR A 504 22.12 -6.03 -17.91
C THR A 504 22.63 -7.24 -18.70
N LEU A 505 21.74 -7.88 -19.47
CA LEU A 505 22.08 -8.98 -20.37
C LEU A 505 23.12 -8.54 -21.40
N PHE A 506 22.99 -7.34 -21.97
CA PHE A 506 23.96 -6.82 -22.93
C PHE A 506 25.36 -6.66 -22.31
N VAL A 507 25.44 -6.10 -21.10
CA VAL A 507 26.70 -5.94 -20.36
C VAL A 507 27.33 -7.31 -20.06
N ILE A 508 26.55 -8.26 -19.55
CA ILE A 508 27.04 -9.62 -19.24
C ILE A 508 27.46 -10.37 -20.49
N ALA A 509 26.73 -10.23 -21.59
CA ALA A 509 27.10 -10.82 -22.88
C ALA A 509 28.45 -10.28 -23.38
N LEU A 510 28.71 -8.97 -23.22
CA LEU A 510 29.98 -8.36 -23.59
C LEU A 510 31.15 -8.88 -22.73
N ILE A 511 30.97 -8.96 -21.41
CA ILE A 511 31.97 -9.53 -20.50
C ILE A 511 32.25 -10.99 -20.86
N SER A 512 31.20 -11.78 -21.09
CA SER A 512 31.31 -13.20 -21.46
C SER A 512 32.00 -13.39 -22.81
N ALA A 513 31.74 -12.51 -23.77
CA ALA A 513 32.41 -12.50 -25.06
C ALA A 513 33.91 -12.21 -24.92
N LEU A 514 34.32 -11.28 -24.06
CA LEU A 514 35.74 -11.00 -23.80
C LEU A 514 36.46 -12.19 -23.15
N ILE A 515 35.81 -12.83 -22.16
CA ILE A 515 36.32 -14.05 -21.52
C ILE A 515 36.47 -15.18 -22.56
N MET A 516 35.46 -15.36 -23.43
CA MET A 516 35.51 -16.35 -24.50
C MET A 516 36.57 -16.03 -25.54
N MET A 517 36.75 -14.76 -25.92
CA MET A 517 37.79 -14.35 -26.85
C MET A 517 39.19 -14.71 -26.31
N GLY A 518 39.45 -14.46 -25.02
CA GLY A 518 40.71 -14.83 -24.37
C GLY A 518 40.92 -16.34 -24.27
N THR A 519 39.90 -17.08 -23.84
CA THR A 519 39.98 -18.54 -23.65
C THR A 519 40.05 -19.30 -24.97
N VAL A 520 39.21 -18.98 -25.95
CA VAL A 520 39.22 -19.56 -27.30
C VAL A 520 40.52 -19.17 -28.03
N GLY A 521 40.98 -17.92 -27.90
CA GLY A 521 42.25 -17.49 -28.47
C GLY A 521 43.44 -18.27 -27.93
N LYS A 522 43.46 -18.54 -26.62
CA LYS A 522 44.47 -19.43 -26.02
C LYS A 522 44.35 -20.87 -26.52
N ILE A 523 43.13 -21.39 -26.67
CA ILE A 523 42.91 -22.76 -27.19
C ILE A 523 43.45 -22.89 -28.61
N ILE A 524 43.13 -21.92 -29.48
CA ILE A 524 43.58 -21.86 -30.87
C ILE A 524 45.12 -21.70 -30.94
N ALA A 525 45.71 -20.91 -30.03
CA ALA A 525 47.15 -20.76 -29.95
C ALA A 525 47.86 -22.06 -29.58
N ASP A 526 47.33 -22.80 -28.60
CA ASP A 526 47.91 -24.08 -28.18
C ASP A 526 47.70 -25.19 -29.22
N SER A 527 46.72 -25.07 -30.12
CA SER A 527 46.51 -26.01 -31.23
C SER A 527 47.14 -25.55 -32.56
N ARG A 528 48.09 -24.61 -32.56
CA ARG A 528 48.78 -24.16 -33.78
C ARG A 528 49.46 -25.30 -34.53
N ARG A 529 50.14 -26.21 -33.82
CA ARG A 529 50.82 -27.36 -34.44
C ARG A 529 49.83 -28.32 -35.11
N GLU A 530 48.68 -28.58 -34.47
CA GLU A 530 47.57 -29.35 -35.06
C GLU A 530 47.07 -28.69 -36.35
N THR A 531 46.86 -27.37 -36.32
CA THR A 531 46.41 -26.59 -37.49
C THR A 531 47.42 -26.63 -38.64
N ALA A 532 48.72 -26.53 -38.35
CA ALA A 532 49.77 -26.60 -39.36
C ALA A 532 49.86 -27.99 -40.02
N VAL A 533 49.68 -29.06 -39.24
CA VAL A 533 49.59 -30.43 -39.76
C VAL A 533 48.40 -30.60 -40.70
N PHE A 534 47.20 -30.12 -40.33
CA PHE A 534 46.03 -30.18 -41.21
C PHE A 534 46.24 -29.40 -42.52
N ARG A 535 46.93 -28.26 -42.44
CA ARG A 535 47.27 -27.45 -43.62
C ARG A 535 48.32 -28.14 -44.51
N ALA A 536 49.27 -28.86 -43.92
CA ALA A 536 50.28 -29.65 -44.64
C ALA A 536 49.68 -30.88 -45.35
N ILE A 537 48.61 -31.45 -44.79
CA ILE A 537 47.85 -32.57 -45.40
C ILE A 537 46.89 -32.08 -46.51
N GLY A 538 46.75 -30.76 -46.70
CA GLY A 538 45.98 -30.16 -47.80
C GLY A 538 44.62 -29.57 -47.42
N ALA A 539 44.31 -29.40 -46.13
CA ALA A 539 43.06 -28.75 -45.71
C ALA A 539 43.01 -27.27 -46.10
N LYS A 540 41.87 -26.81 -46.64
CA LYS A 540 41.67 -25.39 -46.97
C LYS A 540 41.45 -24.58 -45.69
N ARG A 541 41.69 -23.26 -45.76
CA ARG A 541 41.47 -22.33 -44.63
C ARG A 541 40.04 -22.38 -44.10
N LEU A 542 39.06 -22.59 -44.98
CA LEU A 542 37.64 -22.74 -44.63
C LEU A 542 37.34 -24.04 -43.89
N ASP A 543 38.01 -25.15 -44.24
CA ASP A 543 37.81 -26.43 -43.55
C ASP A 543 38.33 -26.36 -42.10
N ILE A 544 39.46 -25.67 -41.89
CA ILE A 544 40.00 -25.39 -40.54
C ILE A 544 39.05 -24.46 -39.76
N ALA A 545 38.51 -23.42 -40.40
CA ALA A 545 37.54 -22.52 -39.78
C ALA A 545 36.29 -23.26 -39.30
N GLN A 546 35.76 -24.18 -40.12
CA GLN A 546 34.60 -25.00 -39.81
C GLN A 546 34.79 -25.85 -38.55
N ILE A 547 35.97 -26.44 -38.33
CA ILE A 547 36.28 -27.24 -37.12
C ILE A 547 36.19 -26.36 -35.86
N TYR A 548 36.81 -25.17 -35.88
CA TYR A 548 36.81 -24.27 -34.73
C TYR A 548 35.44 -23.63 -34.47
N VAL A 549 34.69 -23.28 -35.51
CA VAL A 549 33.30 -22.79 -35.38
C VAL A 549 32.40 -23.86 -34.77
N THR A 550 32.52 -25.12 -35.23
CA THR A 550 31.77 -26.25 -34.68
C THR A 550 32.14 -26.50 -33.21
N TYR A 551 33.42 -26.38 -32.86
CA TYR A 551 33.88 -26.48 -31.48
C TYR A 551 33.26 -25.39 -30.58
N VAL A 552 33.28 -24.12 -31.03
CA VAL A 552 32.69 -23.00 -30.28
C VAL A 552 31.18 -23.19 -30.10
N LEU A 553 30.49 -23.68 -31.12
CA LEU A 553 29.06 -24.00 -31.06
C LEU A 553 28.78 -25.11 -30.03
N LEU A 554 29.58 -26.17 -30.00
CA LEU A 554 29.43 -27.22 -28.99
C LEU A 554 29.69 -26.69 -27.57
N VAL A 555 30.71 -25.84 -27.39
CA VAL A 555 31.00 -25.22 -26.09
C VAL A 555 29.86 -24.29 -25.66
N SER A 556 29.30 -23.48 -26.57
CA SER A 556 28.19 -22.59 -26.24
C SER A 556 26.92 -23.37 -25.85
N LEU A 557 26.62 -24.50 -26.51
CA LEU A 557 25.54 -25.39 -26.09
C LEU A 557 25.77 -25.99 -24.70
N VAL A 558 27.00 -26.36 -24.36
CA VAL A 558 27.34 -26.84 -23.00
C VAL A 558 27.16 -25.72 -21.97
N ILE A 559 27.55 -24.48 -22.29
CA ILE A 559 27.32 -23.32 -21.42
C ILE A 559 25.82 -23.11 -21.20
N VAL A 560 25.01 -23.13 -22.26
CA VAL A 560 23.54 -23.00 -22.18
C VAL A 560 22.94 -24.10 -21.30
N PHE A 561 23.37 -25.35 -21.48
CA PHE A 561 22.87 -26.47 -20.69
C PHE A 561 23.27 -26.34 -19.20
N PHE A 562 24.54 -26.02 -18.92
CA PHE A 562 25.03 -25.81 -17.57
C PHE A 562 24.33 -24.64 -16.87
N SER A 563 24.22 -23.49 -17.55
CA SER A 563 23.61 -22.31 -16.98
C SER A 563 22.10 -22.46 -16.77
N GLY A 564 21.41 -23.13 -17.70
CA GLY A 564 20.00 -23.48 -17.58
C GLY A 564 19.74 -24.42 -16.40
N LEU A 565 20.52 -25.50 -16.27
CA LEU A 565 20.36 -26.48 -15.19
C LEU A 565 20.67 -25.88 -13.83
N ALA A 566 21.83 -25.21 -13.68
CA ALA A 566 22.22 -24.60 -12.42
C ALA A 566 21.29 -23.44 -12.03
N GLY A 567 20.84 -22.63 -12.99
CA GLY A 567 19.88 -21.57 -12.76
C GLY A 567 18.51 -22.10 -12.31
N TYR A 568 18.03 -23.18 -12.91
CA TYR A 568 16.80 -23.86 -12.47
C TYR A 568 16.93 -24.41 -11.05
N LEU A 569 18.05 -25.07 -10.72
CA LEU A 569 18.27 -25.61 -9.37
C LEU A 569 18.29 -24.50 -8.32
N LEU A 570 18.96 -23.38 -8.58
CA LEU A 570 18.95 -22.22 -7.68
C LEU A 570 17.56 -21.63 -7.52
N ALA A 571 16.82 -21.45 -8.62
CA ALA A 571 15.44 -20.94 -8.57
C ALA A 571 14.53 -21.90 -7.77
N SER A 572 14.70 -23.21 -7.92
CA SER A 572 13.95 -24.23 -7.17
C SER A 572 14.28 -24.22 -5.68
N LEU A 573 15.55 -23.99 -5.30
CA LEU A 573 15.95 -23.82 -3.91
C LEU A 573 15.31 -22.58 -3.28
N VAL A 574 15.29 -21.46 -4.01
CA VAL A 574 14.61 -20.23 -3.58
C VAL A 574 13.10 -20.48 -3.43
N ASN A 575 12.48 -21.17 -4.38
CA ASN A 575 11.08 -21.55 -4.32
C ASN A 575 10.76 -22.40 -3.08
N ASN A 576 11.50 -23.47 -2.84
CA ASN A 576 11.24 -24.34 -1.69
C ASN A 576 11.46 -23.65 -0.34
N ARG A 577 12.34 -22.63 -0.29
CA ARG A 577 12.61 -21.88 0.94
C ARG A 577 11.52 -20.87 1.28
N TYR A 578 10.96 -20.19 0.29
CA TYR A 578 10.11 -19.01 0.51
C TYR A 578 8.68 -19.11 -0.04
N SER A 579 8.36 -20.08 -0.90
CA SER A 579 7.04 -20.21 -1.54
C SER A 579 5.90 -20.33 -0.52
N ALA A 580 6.11 -21.05 0.58
CA ALA A 580 5.10 -21.25 1.62
C ALA A 580 4.76 -19.94 2.34
N ASP A 581 5.77 -19.18 2.77
CA ASP A 581 5.58 -17.89 3.45
C ASP A 581 4.89 -16.87 2.52
N PHE A 582 5.33 -16.80 1.25
CA PHE A 582 4.68 -15.93 0.26
C PHE A 582 3.24 -16.34 -0.05
N THR A 583 2.92 -17.63 0.01
CA THR A 583 1.55 -18.13 -0.19
C THR A 583 0.64 -17.62 0.91
N VAL A 584 1.03 -17.77 2.18
CA VAL A 584 0.25 -17.30 3.34
C VAL A 584 0.01 -15.79 3.23
N GLN A 585 1.07 -15.02 3.00
CA GLN A 585 0.98 -13.56 2.88
C GLN A 585 0.06 -13.15 1.72
N SER A 586 0.19 -13.79 0.55
CA SER A 586 -0.62 -13.48 -0.62
C SER A 586 -2.10 -13.85 -0.42
N LEU A 587 -2.40 -14.96 0.26
CA LEU A 587 -3.79 -15.35 0.56
C LEU A 587 -4.49 -14.30 1.43
N VAL A 588 -3.79 -13.71 2.40
CA VAL A 588 -4.32 -12.65 3.27
C VAL A 588 -4.41 -11.32 2.53
N SER A 589 -3.34 -10.88 1.87
CA SER A 589 -3.28 -9.58 1.17
C SER A 589 -4.26 -9.47 -0.01
N PHE A 590 -4.44 -10.55 -0.78
CA PHE A 590 -5.39 -10.56 -1.90
C PHE A 590 -6.80 -10.99 -1.52
N ASN A 591 -7.02 -11.38 -0.26
CA ASN A 591 -8.23 -12.04 0.18
C ASN A 591 -8.68 -13.19 -0.76
N ALA A 592 -7.72 -13.96 -1.28
CA ALA A 592 -7.98 -14.94 -2.34
C ALA A 592 -8.95 -16.03 -1.85
N SER A 593 -10.05 -16.22 -2.57
CA SER A 593 -11.12 -17.16 -2.16
C SER A 593 -10.66 -18.63 -2.23
N ASP A 594 -9.77 -18.96 -3.17
CA ASP A 594 -9.19 -20.29 -3.28
C ASP A 594 -7.94 -20.44 -2.38
N LEU A 595 -8.15 -21.06 -1.22
CA LEU A 595 -7.09 -21.36 -0.25
C LEU A 595 -6.16 -22.50 -0.68
N SER A 596 -6.39 -23.14 -1.83
CA SER A 596 -5.51 -24.17 -2.39
C SER A 596 -4.39 -23.60 -3.27
N LYS A 597 -4.50 -22.33 -3.67
CA LYS A 597 -3.49 -21.65 -4.48
C LYS A 597 -2.16 -21.54 -3.76
N ARG A 598 -1.08 -21.60 -4.54
CA ARG A 598 0.30 -21.50 -4.06
C ARG A 598 1.05 -20.44 -4.83
N PHE A 599 1.85 -19.66 -4.13
CA PHE A 599 2.74 -18.68 -4.72
C PHE A 599 4.00 -19.40 -5.21
N SER A 600 4.18 -19.48 -6.53
CA SER A 600 5.35 -20.10 -7.16
C SER A 600 6.37 -19.04 -7.52
N LEU A 601 7.58 -19.19 -7.00
CA LEU A 601 8.73 -18.38 -7.43
C LEU A 601 9.39 -18.97 -8.69
N VAL A 602 8.81 -19.99 -9.33
CA VAL A 602 9.33 -20.54 -10.58
C VAL A 602 8.32 -20.24 -11.69
N GLY A 603 8.73 -19.40 -12.64
CA GLY A 603 7.97 -19.11 -13.85
C GLY A 603 8.85 -19.14 -15.10
N TYR A 604 8.27 -19.53 -16.23
CA TYR A 604 8.98 -19.70 -17.49
C TYR A 604 8.45 -18.73 -18.54
N ASP A 605 9.29 -17.79 -18.97
CA ASP A 605 9.07 -17.05 -20.22
C ASP A 605 9.94 -17.66 -21.32
N LEU A 606 9.30 -18.46 -22.18
CA LEU A 606 9.96 -19.13 -23.31
C LEU A 606 10.63 -18.13 -24.27
N LYS A 607 10.07 -16.92 -24.43
CA LYS A 607 10.65 -15.90 -25.31
C LYS A 607 11.93 -15.35 -24.71
N GLN A 608 11.93 -15.05 -23.41
CA GLN A 608 13.10 -14.52 -22.70
C GLN A 608 14.23 -15.56 -22.62
N LEU A 609 13.91 -16.82 -22.29
CA LEU A 609 14.87 -17.93 -22.24
C LEU A 609 15.43 -18.25 -23.64
N GLY A 610 14.59 -18.18 -24.68
CA GLY A 610 15.00 -18.31 -26.07
C GLY A 610 15.97 -17.19 -26.48
N PHE A 611 15.67 -15.94 -26.10
CA PHE A 611 16.53 -14.79 -26.36
C PHE A 611 17.90 -14.91 -25.65
N LEU A 612 17.91 -15.31 -24.37
CA LEU A 612 19.13 -15.61 -23.61
C LEU A 612 20.01 -16.65 -24.32
N THR A 613 19.40 -17.76 -24.75
CA THR A 613 20.08 -18.84 -25.47
C THR A 613 20.69 -18.32 -26.78
N PHE A 614 19.93 -17.53 -27.52
CA PHE A 614 20.38 -16.90 -28.76
C PHE A 614 21.58 -15.98 -28.52
N VAL A 615 21.52 -15.10 -27.51
CA VAL A 615 22.61 -14.18 -27.15
C VAL A 615 23.87 -14.94 -26.74
N ILE A 616 23.76 -16.03 -25.98
CA ILE A 616 24.91 -16.86 -25.60
C ILE A 616 25.58 -17.44 -26.86
N ILE A 617 24.81 -18.03 -27.77
CA ILE A 617 25.35 -18.67 -28.98
C ILE A 617 25.99 -17.62 -29.90
N VAL A 618 25.28 -16.54 -30.20
CA VAL A 618 25.77 -15.49 -31.11
C VAL A 618 26.98 -14.77 -30.50
N GLY A 619 26.93 -14.44 -29.21
CA GLY A 619 28.05 -13.83 -28.49
C GLY A 619 29.31 -14.71 -28.49
N SER A 620 29.14 -16.03 -28.30
CA SER A 620 30.23 -17.00 -28.39
C SER A 620 30.87 -17.03 -29.78
N LEU A 621 30.03 -17.03 -30.82
CA LEU A 621 30.49 -17.05 -32.21
C LEU A 621 31.24 -15.77 -32.56
N LEU A 622 30.68 -14.60 -32.25
CA LEU A 622 31.31 -13.31 -32.50
C LEU A 622 32.66 -13.17 -31.76
N ALA A 623 32.72 -13.61 -30.50
CA ALA A 623 33.95 -13.60 -29.72
C ALA A 623 35.06 -14.47 -30.35
N SER A 624 34.69 -15.56 -31.03
CA SER A 624 35.63 -16.48 -31.66
C SER A 624 36.17 -16.01 -33.01
N LEU A 625 35.52 -15.05 -33.68
CA LEU A 625 35.92 -14.59 -35.01
C LEU A 625 37.30 -13.95 -35.03
N VAL A 626 37.60 -13.07 -34.07
CA VAL A 626 38.88 -12.34 -34.02
C VAL A 626 40.07 -13.29 -33.83
N PRO A 627 40.06 -14.21 -32.84
CA PRO A 627 41.10 -15.24 -32.71
C PRO A 627 41.21 -16.17 -33.92
N LEU A 628 40.10 -16.48 -34.58
CA LEU A 628 40.07 -17.38 -35.72
C LEU A 628 40.73 -16.75 -36.95
N VAL A 629 40.34 -15.52 -37.31
CA VAL A 629 40.89 -14.79 -38.45
C VAL A 629 42.40 -14.56 -38.27
N THR A 630 42.81 -14.13 -37.08
CA THR A 630 44.22 -13.90 -36.77
C THR A 630 45.07 -15.17 -36.85
N ASN A 631 44.50 -16.34 -36.57
CA ASN A 631 45.20 -17.63 -36.75
C ASN A 631 45.27 -18.06 -38.22
N LEU A 632 44.16 -17.95 -38.98
CA LEU A 632 44.10 -18.38 -40.38
C LEU A 632 45.05 -17.59 -41.31
N HIS A 633 45.38 -16.35 -40.96
CA HIS A 633 46.31 -15.50 -41.71
C HIS A 633 47.79 -15.82 -41.46
N ARG A 634 48.13 -16.65 -40.45
CA ARG A 634 49.53 -17.00 -40.15
C ARG A 634 50.12 -18.01 -41.12
N ASN A 635 51.45 -17.97 -41.25
CA ASN A 635 52.21 -18.82 -42.15
C ASN A 635 52.49 -20.20 -41.49
N PRO A 636 52.08 -21.33 -42.12
CA PRO A 636 52.23 -22.67 -41.55
C PRO A 636 53.68 -23.08 -41.28
N ILE A 637 54.65 -22.58 -42.05
CA ILE A 637 56.08 -22.91 -41.86
C ILE A 637 56.59 -22.34 -40.54
N LYS A 638 56.09 -21.15 -40.15
CA LYS A 638 56.47 -20.50 -38.89
C LYS A 638 55.84 -21.22 -37.69
N ASP A 639 54.59 -21.64 -37.82
CA ASP A 639 53.87 -22.37 -36.76
C ASP A 639 54.42 -23.80 -36.52
N MET A 640 55.14 -24.40 -37.48
CA MET A 640 55.86 -25.66 -37.31
C MET A 640 57.25 -25.51 -36.68
N ARG A 641 57.86 -24.32 -36.77
CA ARG A 641 59.25 -24.06 -36.35
C ARG A 641 59.35 -23.44 -34.95
N ASP A 642 58.29 -22.82 -34.45
CA ASP A 642 58.27 -22.26 -33.09
C ASP A 642 58.20 -23.40 -32.05
N GLU A 643 59.34 -23.68 -31.41
CA GLU A 643 59.44 -24.50 -30.20
C GLU A 643 59.08 -23.67 -28.98
N ARG A 644 57.88 -23.87 -28.44
CA ARG A 644 57.55 -23.57 -27.04
C ARG A 644 56.59 -24.58 -26.47
#